data_AF-A0A7C6DIW0-F1
#
_entry.id   AF-A0A7C6DIW0-F1
#
_cell.length_a   1.000
_cell.length_b   1.000
_cell.length_c   1.000
_cell.angle_alpha   90.00
_cell.angle_beta   90.00
_cell.angle_gamma   90.00
#
_symmetry.space_group_name_H-M   'P 1'
#
loop_
_entity.id
_entity.type
_entity.pdbx_description
1 polymer ?
#
loop_
_entity_poly.entity_id
_entity_poly.type
_entity_poly.pdbx_seq_one_letter_code
_entity_poly.pdbx_strand_id
1 'polypeptide(L)'
;MAVLCSGGMTIVRNPWIQKSLVLAAFVASPSISLAAGTTLGGFRVNGVAPRPAGDAEVGLQPNYPVAGFIPSLALTLTNQQSSDDFVWSAIPDFGPTGTTIPTIGGATIIFATLDSGGQTHLLSGDLFPEAHLASFNRAGSFTATILGAGGNQVQAMVTDPLGIYTAPVGSFNGGTVTAGAWRGHYNAAILTTPPGLALPNVVGQPLYGQYQVEIKNSQTFRRTHNGVTVRSPNISLLPMNSSINTSAYPIRTTLDLIDPLSSATSQPTFIPSFVNLNNFLDDPQTPTFWTFPFANTTVTHSLGTISAQQFLFDTGAQVTVLSEQLAADIGFDVETDTPDFTVQVSGIGGIVDVPGFVMQKLRLSSIGGTLEFNNVPVVVLDVVDPRDGVGFVPGIIGMNLFNDRDLVINQSTSNPIVRFSNPFTPQWNVNASGTWSPDANWLGGVPAGQDIPANFLGAITTPRTVTVDADYTIGSLKFDNANSYTLAGTGKLTLDTYLGPQQISVLSGSHTISARLGLGTQTVASIAAGSQLNITGDSTSPTGSLRMLGPGTLALQHARMKNLDIAGGIVRIITGGGTASTGRVQSLLLSGGTLDLADSKMIVDYTGASPLASLRAAIISGAITSNLLSPGRAVGYAEANDVLTGLPTSWHGQTADGTSVLLRMTLAGDADLTGTVNIADFARLASNFNQASFWSTGDFNHDGVTNISDFSLLASNFNQSLPADAARPAGDATVPEPGTAALLLVALMNGDRRR
;
A
#
# COMPACT_ATOMS: atom_id res chain seq x y z
N MET A 1 -4.47 55.13 -18.00
CA MET A 1 -4.02 56.30 -18.79
C MET A 1 -3.80 57.44 -17.80
N ALA A 2 -2.55 57.80 -17.51
CA ALA A 2 -2.18 58.82 -16.53
C ALA A 2 -2.03 60.18 -17.22
N VAL A 3 -2.43 61.28 -16.55
CA VAL A 3 -1.87 62.64 -16.68
C VAL A 3 -2.44 63.58 -15.56
N LEU A 4 -1.49 64.18 -14.82
CA LEU A 4 -1.46 65.49 -14.12
C LEU A 4 -2.11 65.79 -12.74
N CYS A 5 -1.19 66.21 -11.83
CA CYS A 5 -1.22 67.32 -10.85
C CYS A 5 -2.29 67.35 -9.74
N SER A 6 -2.08 67.93 -8.55
CA SER A 6 -0.95 68.45 -7.78
C SER A 6 -1.55 68.94 -6.45
N GLY A 7 -0.82 68.89 -5.33
CA GLY A 7 -1.17 69.67 -4.13
C GLY A 7 -1.31 68.85 -2.85
N GLY A 8 -0.28 68.92 -2.01
CA GLY A 8 -0.35 68.41 -0.64
C GLY A 8 -1.15 69.32 0.28
N MET A 9 -1.83 68.73 1.27
CA MET A 9 -2.17 69.43 2.49
C MET A 9 -2.19 68.47 3.69
N THR A 10 -1.62 68.98 4.78
CA THR A 10 -1.22 68.37 6.03
C THR A 10 -2.32 67.63 6.79
N ILE A 11 -1.98 66.43 7.29
CA ILE A 11 -2.77 65.62 8.21
C ILE A 11 -2.84 66.32 9.58
N VAL A 12 -4.05 66.68 10.02
CA VAL A 12 -4.35 66.94 11.43
C VAL A 12 -5.28 65.83 11.91
N ARG A 13 -4.80 65.01 12.84
CA ARG A 13 -5.62 64.02 13.56
C ARG A 13 -6.47 64.72 14.62
N ASN A 14 -7.78 64.45 14.67
CA ASN A 14 -8.54 64.49 15.91
C ASN A 14 -9.70 63.45 15.85
N PRO A 15 -10.03 62.74 16.94
CA PRO A 15 -10.77 61.48 16.89
C PRO A 15 -12.23 61.58 17.42
N TRP A 16 -13.07 60.63 16.97
CA TRP A 16 -14.40 60.23 17.49
C TRP A 16 -15.59 61.21 17.42
N ILE A 17 -16.60 60.90 16.57
CA ILE A 17 -17.98 60.46 16.94
C ILE A 17 -18.90 60.30 15.68
N GLN A 18 -19.29 59.05 15.42
CA GLN A 18 -20.59 58.44 15.01
C GLN A 18 -21.54 59.02 13.91
N LYS A 19 -21.92 58.07 13.03
CA LYS A 19 -23.22 57.79 12.35
C LYS A 19 -23.59 58.41 10.99
N SER A 20 -23.64 57.50 10.01
CA SER A 20 -24.62 57.30 8.92
C SER A 20 -24.38 57.87 7.51
N LEU A 21 -24.40 56.91 6.55
CA LEU A 21 -24.74 56.95 5.12
C LEU A 21 -23.96 57.87 4.15
N VAL A 22 -23.22 57.24 3.23
CA VAL A 22 -23.39 57.45 1.78
C VAL A 22 -23.27 56.10 1.05
N LEU A 23 -24.26 55.84 0.21
CA LEU A 23 -24.57 54.66 -0.57
C LEU A 23 -24.13 54.86 -2.05
N ALA A 24 -23.89 53.74 -2.73
CA ALA A 24 -24.01 53.49 -4.18
C ALA A 24 -22.86 53.91 -5.12
N ALA A 25 -22.16 52.90 -5.61
CA ALA A 25 -22.20 52.57 -7.02
C ALA A 25 -22.50 51.06 -7.18
N PHE A 26 -23.78 50.74 -7.31
CA PHE A 26 -24.28 49.43 -7.77
C PHE A 26 -25.28 49.73 -8.88
N VAL A 27 -24.94 49.41 -10.13
CA VAL A 27 -25.88 49.26 -11.24
C VAL A 27 -25.42 48.04 -12.04
N ALA A 28 -26.31 47.03 -12.02
CA ALA A 28 -26.48 45.92 -12.95
C ALA A 28 -25.33 45.62 -13.95
N SER A 29 -24.61 44.53 -13.67
CA SER A 29 -24.07 43.62 -14.70
C SER A 29 -23.97 42.21 -14.08
N PRO A 30 -24.48 41.16 -14.75
CA PRO A 30 -24.43 39.78 -14.27
C PRO A 30 -23.05 39.20 -14.60
N SER A 31 -21.98 39.69 -13.96
CA SER A 31 -20.62 39.14 -14.02
C SER A 31 -19.68 40.09 -13.28
N ILE A 32 -19.58 39.94 -11.96
CA ILE A 32 -18.40 40.42 -11.25
C ILE A 32 -17.54 39.18 -10.95
N SER A 33 -16.48 39.06 -11.75
CA SER A 33 -15.33 38.21 -11.51
C SER A 33 -14.74 38.54 -10.15
N LEU A 34 -14.94 37.64 -9.19
CA LEU A 34 -13.97 37.42 -8.13
C LEU A 34 -13.17 36.20 -8.58
N ALA A 35 -11.94 36.44 -9.02
CA ALA A 35 -10.93 35.41 -9.14
C ALA A 35 -10.65 34.86 -7.73
N ALA A 36 -11.48 33.94 -7.28
CA ALA A 36 -11.22 33.02 -6.20
C ALA A 36 -11.48 31.61 -6.76
N GLY A 37 -10.73 31.29 -7.82
CA GLY A 37 -10.63 29.93 -8.32
C GLY A 37 -9.72 29.17 -7.37
N THR A 38 -10.27 28.58 -6.31
CA THR A 38 -9.55 27.64 -5.46
C THR A 38 -9.92 26.21 -5.87
N THR A 39 -8.88 25.41 -6.04
CA THR A 39 -8.89 23.99 -6.36
C THR A 39 -9.73 23.25 -5.31
N LEU A 40 -10.86 22.66 -5.72
CA LEU A 40 -11.60 21.72 -4.87
C LEU A 40 -11.47 20.34 -5.47
N GLY A 41 -10.71 19.52 -4.76
CA GLY A 41 -10.54 18.12 -5.01
C GLY A 41 -9.23 17.65 -4.41
N GLY A 42 -9.30 16.97 -3.26
CA GLY A 42 -8.16 16.22 -2.76
C GLY A 42 -7.62 15.30 -3.85
N PHE A 43 -6.29 15.24 -3.97
CA PHE A 43 -5.65 14.41 -4.97
C PHE A 43 -5.88 12.92 -4.67
N ARG A 44 -6.64 12.23 -5.51
CA ARG A 44 -6.93 10.80 -5.37
C ARG A 44 -6.33 9.97 -6.47
N VAL A 45 -5.71 8.87 -6.06
CA VAL A 45 -5.16 7.85 -6.94
C VAL A 45 -6.24 6.78 -7.16
N ASN A 46 -6.70 6.63 -8.40
CA ASN A 46 -7.76 5.66 -8.78
C ASN A 46 -7.18 4.38 -9.38
N GLY A 47 -5.99 4.49 -9.93
CA GLY A 47 -5.21 3.40 -10.49
C GLY A 47 -3.76 3.83 -10.53
N VAL A 48 -2.86 2.87 -10.52
CA VAL A 48 -1.44 3.11 -10.74
C VAL A 48 -0.96 2.00 -11.65
N ALA A 49 -0.19 2.36 -12.67
CA ALA A 49 0.50 1.41 -13.51
C ALA A 49 2.00 1.51 -13.26
N PRO A 50 2.70 0.38 -13.08
CA PRO A 50 4.15 0.38 -13.10
C PRO A 50 4.65 0.78 -14.49
N ARG A 51 5.87 1.31 -14.57
CA ARG A 51 6.56 1.48 -15.85
C ARG A 51 6.52 0.18 -16.67
N PRO A 52 6.21 0.24 -18.00
CA PRO A 52 6.27 -0.93 -18.87
C PRO A 52 7.65 -1.59 -18.82
N ALA A 53 7.68 -2.91 -18.62
CA ALA A 53 8.89 -3.68 -18.39
C ALA A 53 9.90 -3.55 -19.55
N GLY A 54 10.88 -2.66 -19.37
CA GLY A 54 12.03 -2.47 -20.22
C GLY A 54 13.22 -2.16 -19.32
N ASP A 55 14.04 -3.19 -19.12
CA ASP A 55 15.33 -3.20 -18.44
C ASP A 55 15.34 -2.97 -16.92
N ALA A 56 16.12 -3.81 -16.26
CA ALA A 56 16.17 -3.99 -14.82
C ALA A 56 16.75 -2.77 -14.09
N GLU A 57 15.96 -2.12 -13.24
CA GLU A 57 16.50 -1.33 -12.14
C GLU A 57 16.28 -2.03 -10.81
N VAL A 58 17.32 -2.76 -10.40
CA VAL A 58 17.57 -3.11 -9.00
C VAL A 58 17.88 -1.80 -8.27
N GLY A 59 16.88 -1.17 -7.64
CA GLY A 59 17.13 0.03 -6.82
C GLY A 59 15.91 0.89 -6.47
N LEU A 60 14.84 0.85 -7.27
CA LEU A 60 13.65 1.70 -7.06
C LEU A 60 12.64 1.04 -6.11
N GLN A 61 13.07 0.67 -4.90
CA GLN A 61 12.12 0.33 -3.85
C GLN A 61 11.83 1.59 -3.03
N PRO A 62 10.59 2.14 -3.10
CA PRO A 62 10.23 3.27 -2.27
C PRO A 62 10.08 2.83 -0.81
N ASN A 63 10.38 3.73 0.12
CA ASN A 63 10.16 3.47 1.55
C ASN A 63 8.71 3.75 1.97
N TYR A 64 7.94 4.38 1.10
CA TYR A 64 6.57 4.82 1.33
C TYR A 64 5.70 4.30 0.18
N PRO A 65 4.43 3.97 0.43
CA PRO A 65 3.54 3.54 -0.64
C PRO A 65 3.31 4.67 -1.64
N VAL A 66 2.98 4.35 -2.89
CA VAL A 66 2.55 5.37 -3.86
C VAL A 66 1.29 6.07 -3.36
N ALA A 67 0.29 5.31 -2.89
CA ALA A 67 -0.96 5.84 -2.35
C ALA A 67 -0.98 5.77 -0.82
N GLY A 68 -1.14 6.93 -0.17
CA GLY A 68 -1.36 7.04 1.27
C GLY A 68 -2.80 6.75 1.70
N PHE A 69 -2.98 6.75 3.02
CA PHE A 69 -4.28 6.60 3.64
C PHE A 69 -5.23 7.77 3.31
N ILE A 70 -6.53 7.50 3.31
CA ILE A 70 -7.58 8.50 3.16
C ILE A 70 -8.27 8.70 4.51
N PRO A 71 -8.08 9.85 5.20
CA PRO A 71 -8.84 10.13 6.42
C PRO A 71 -10.30 10.37 6.06
N SER A 72 -11.19 9.54 6.60
CA SER A 72 -12.62 9.58 6.30
C SER A 72 -13.45 9.69 7.59
N LEU A 73 -14.56 10.42 7.50
CA LEU A 73 -15.51 10.64 8.59
C LEU A 73 -16.90 10.17 8.16
N ALA A 74 -17.70 9.69 9.11
CA ALA A 74 -19.15 9.62 8.92
C ALA A 74 -19.70 11.06 8.96
N LEU A 75 -20.62 11.41 8.08
CA LEU A 75 -21.16 12.76 7.93
C LEU A 75 -22.69 12.72 7.88
N THR A 76 -23.33 13.68 8.53
CA THR A 76 -24.75 13.97 8.42
C THR A 76 -24.99 15.48 8.33
N LEU A 77 -26.10 15.88 7.71
CA LEU A 77 -26.52 17.26 7.60
C LEU A 77 -27.79 17.52 8.42
N THR A 78 -27.98 18.76 8.85
CA THR A 78 -29.21 19.24 9.48
C THR A 78 -29.58 20.59 8.88
N ASN A 79 -30.84 20.98 9.03
CA ASN A 79 -31.28 22.32 8.66
C ASN A 79 -30.92 23.38 9.72
N GLN A 80 -30.00 23.15 10.65
CA GLN A 80 -29.69 24.15 11.67
C GLN A 80 -28.94 25.37 11.08
N GLN A 81 -29.44 26.58 11.36
CA GLN A 81 -28.81 27.86 11.01
C GLN A 81 -28.80 28.80 12.22
N SER A 82 -28.01 29.88 12.17
CA SER A 82 -28.12 30.95 13.16
C SER A 82 -29.48 31.65 13.05
N SER A 83 -30.06 32.03 14.19
CA SER A 83 -31.25 32.90 14.22
C SER A 83 -30.90 34.39 14.18
N ASP A 84 -29.62 34.73 14.27
CA ASP A 84 -29.12 36.11 14.21
C ASP A 84 -28.52 36.37 12.83
N ASP A 85 -29.20 37.22 12.04
CA ASP A 85 -28.88 37.50 10.65
C ASP A 85 -27.52 38.20 10.44
N PHE A 86 -26.87 38.64 11.52
CA PHE A 86 -25.56 39.28 11.51
C PHE A 86 -24.41 38.33 11.86
N VAL A 87 -24.70 37.03 12.03
CA VAL A 87 -23.68 36.01 12.27
C VAL A 87 -23.34 35.29 10.98
N TRP A 88 -22.21 35.63 10.38
CA TRP A 88 -21.74 35.03 9.12
C TRP A 88 -20.66 33.97 9.31
N SER A 89 -20.35 33.63 10.56
CA SER A 89 -19.40 32.58 10.91
C SER A 89 -20.10 31.27 11.22
N ALA A 90 -19.42 30.17 10.89
CA ALA A 90 -19.81 28.86 11.37
C ALA A 90 -19.59 28.78 12.89
N ILE A 91 -20.51 28.11 13.59
CA ILE A 91 -20.50 27.99 15.05
C ILE A 91 -20.24 26.52 15.41
N PRO A 92 -19.16 26.20 16.14
CA PRO A 92 -18.85 24.83 16.51
C PRO A 92 -19.92 24.24 17.43
N ASP A 93 -20.27 22.98 17.21
CA ASP A 93 -21.31 22.27 17.95
C ASP A 93 -20.94 20.78 18.17
N PHE A 94 -21.46 20.19 19.24
CA PHE A 94 -21.09 18.86 19.76
C PHE A 94 -22.07 17.75 19.37
N GLY A 95 -23.04 18.05 18.51
CA GLY A 95 -23.93 17.05 17.94
C GLY A 95 -25.01 17.64 17.04
N PRO A 96 -25.63 16.82 16.19
CA PRO A 96 -26.67 17.28 15.29
C PRO A 96 -27.88 17.79 16.08
N THR A 97 -28.27 19.05 15.83
CA THR A 97 -29.54 19.60 16.30
C THR A 97 -30.36 20.12 15.12
N GLY A 98 -31.65 20.43 15.33
CA GLY A 98 -32.59 20.67 14.24
C GLY A 98 -33.02 19.39 13.52
N THR A 99 -33.55 19.54 12.30
CA THR A 99 -34.04 18.42 11.49
C THR A 99 -32.90 17.89 10.62
N THR A 100 -32.58 16.60 10.75
CA THR A 100 -31.61 15.92 9.89
C THR A 100 -32.07 15.91 8.43
N ILE A 101 -31.16 16.23 7.51
CA ILE A 101 -31.38 16.18 6.07
C ILE A 101 -30.86 14.82 5.57
N PRO A 102 -31.73 13.89 5.13
CA PRO A 102 -31.30 12.62 4.54
C PRO A 102 -30.72 12.86 3.14
N THR A 103 -30.04 11.87 2.58
CA THR A 103 -29.69 11.80 1.17
C THR A 103 -30.88 11.34 0.33
N ILE A 104 -30.78 11.49 -0.99
CA ILE A 104 -31.56 10.67 -1.91
C ILE A 104 -31.33 9.19 -1.58
N GLY A 105 -32.41 8.41 -1.46
CA GLY A 105 -32.39 7.04 -0.96
C GLY A 105 -32.66 6.88 0.55
N GLY A 106 -32.84 7.99 1.28
CA GLY A 106 -33.33 7.99 2.67
C GLY A 106 -32.26 7.72 3.73
N ALA A 107 -30.99 7.57 3.35
CA ALA A 107 -29.89 7.43 4.31
C ALA A 107 -29.56 8.78 4.94
N THR A 108 -29.29 8.83 6.23
CA THR A 108 -28.92 10.08 6.92
C THR A 108 -27.43 10.26 7.09
N ILE A 109 -26.65 9.21 6.83
CA ILE A 109 -25.21 9.17 7.06
C ILE A 109 -24.51 8.76 5.77
N ILE A 110 -23.48 9.51 5.42
CA ILE A 110 -22.56 9.20 4.33
C ILE A 110 -21.13 9.20 4.84
N PHE A 111 -20.19 8.78 4.00
CA PHE A 111 -18.77 8.96 4.29
C PHE A 111 -18.21 10.10 3.44
N ALA A 112 -17.36 10.92 4.06
CA ALA A 112 -16.68 12.03 3.43
C ALA A 112 -15.22 12.06 3.86
N THR A 113 -14.35 12.53 2.97
CA THR A 113 -12.91 12.66 3.25
C THR A 113 -12.64 13.97 3.97
N LEU A 114 -11.78 13.90 4.97
CA LEU A 114 -11.28 15.07 5.67
C LEU A 114 -10.10 15.65 4.88
N ASP A 115 -10.23 16.88 4.41
CA ASP A 115 -9.36 17.45 3.39
C ASP A 115 -8.88 18.84 3.83
N SER A 116 -7.58 18.99 4.09
CA SER A 116 -7.00 20.29 4.41
C SER A 116 -6.59 21.08 3.16
N GLY A 117 -6.57 20.48 1.98
CA GLY A 117 -6.43 21.19 0.71
C GLY A 117 -7.73 21.84 0.25
N GLY A 118 -8.90 21.34 0.68
CA GLY A 118 -10.20 21.92 0.36
C GLY A 118 -10.55 23.15 1.21
N GLN A 119 -10.71 24.32 0.58
CA GLN A 119 -11.04 25.57 1.29
C GLN A 119 -12.42 25.59 1.97
N THR A 120 -13.32 24.74 1.49
CA THR A 120 -14.71 24.63 1.96
C THR A 120 -15.18 23.17 1.94
N HIS A 121 -16.41 22.93 2.41
CA HIS A 121 -17.08 21.64 2.28
C HIS A 121 -17.69 21.48 0.88
N LEU A 122 -17.55 20.28 0.31
CA LEU A 122 -18.08 19.93 -1.00
C LEU A 122 -18.81 18.59 -0.90
N LEU A 123 -20.08 18.55 -1.27
CA LEU A 123 -20.86 17.32 -1.30
C LEU A 123 -21.41 17.02 -2.70
N SER A 124 -21.61 15.74 -2.99
CA SER A 124 -22.14 15.29 -4.27
C SER A 124 -23.60 15.68 -4.45
N GLY A 125 -23.90 16.28 -5.61
CA GLY A 125 -25.27 16.56 -6.06
C GLY A 125 -26.11 15.31 -6.32
N ASP A 126 -25.50 14.13 -6.45
CA ASP A 126 -26.25 12.87 -6.57
C ASP A 126 -26.97 12.53 -5.27
N LEU A 127 -26.41 12.98 -4.14
CA LEU A 127 -26.96 12.75 -2.80
C LEU A 127 -27.76 13.95 -2.29
N PHE A 128 -27.32 15.16 -2.63
CA PHE A 128 -27.90 16.44 -2.17
C PHE A 128 -28.10 17.42 -3.33
N PRO A 129 -29.00 17.13 -4.29
CA PRO A 129 -29.32 18.11 -5.33
C PRO A 129 -30.12 19.27 -4.75
N GLU A 130 -30.09 20.40 -5.46
CA GLU A 130 -30.81 21.64 -5.10
C GLU A 130 -32.27 21.40 -4.70
N ALA A 131 -33.04 20.68 -5.53
CA ALA A 131 -34.45 20.41 -5.25
C ALA A 131 -34.68 19.65 -3.93
N HIS A 132 -33.72 18.80 -3.53
CA HIS A 132 -33.79 18.08 -2.27
C HIS A 132 -33.47 18.99 -1.09
N LEU A 133 -32.42 19.80 -1.19
CA LEU A 133 -32.06 20.79 -0.17
C LEU A 133 -33.15 21.87 0.00
N ALA A 134 -33.81 22.27 -1.09
CA ALA A 134 -34.94 23.20 -1.07
C ALA A 134 -36.11 22.70 -0.21
N SER A 135 -36.34 21.38 -0.16
CA SER A 135 -37.38 20.78 0.71
C SER A 135 -37.11 20.95 2.21
N PHE A 136 -35.88 21.34 2.58
CA PHE A 136 -35.46 21.69 3.94
C PHE A 136 -35.14 23.18 4.10
N ASN A 137 -35.47 24.01 3.10
CA ASN A 137 -35.09 25.43 2.99
C ASN A 137 -33.57 25.66 3.00
N ARG A 138 -32.77 24.77 2.39
CA ARG A 138 -31.29 24.89 2.36
C ARG A 138 -30.67 25.02 0.98
N ALA A 139 -31.49 25.32 -0.03
CA ALA A 139 -31.00 25.60 -1.38
C ALA A 139 -30.66 27.09 -1.50
N GLY A 140 -29.46 27.41 -1.96
CA GLY A 140 -29.08 28.79 -2.29
C GLY A 140 -29.20 29.07 -3.79
N SER A 141 -29.04 30.33 -4.17
CA SER A 141 -29.16 30.85 -5.54
C SER A 141 -27.81 31.24 -6.17
N PHE A 142 -26.76 31.36 -5.36
CA PHE A 142 -25.40 31.58 -5.84
C PHE A 142 -24.69 30.28 -6.22
N THR A 143 -23.75 30.40 -7.15
CA THR A 143 -22.85 29.31 -7.51
C THR A 143 -21.39 29.74 -7.32
N ALA A 144 -20.53 28.77 -7.02
CA ALA A 144 -19.10 28.93 -7.04
C ALA A 144 -18.49 28.03 -8.11
N THR A 145 -17.44 28.54 -8.76
CA THR A 145 -16.67 27.76 -9.73
C THR A 145 -15.71 26.84 -9.01
N ILE A 146 -15.79 25.55 -9.31
CA ILE A 146 -14.78 24.57 -8.93
C ILE A 146 -13.83 24.36 -10.11
N LEU A 147 -12.53 24.48 -9.85
CA LEU A 147 -11.48 24.16 -10.81
C LEU A 147 -10.94 22.76 -10.58
N GLY A 148 -10.90 21.94 -11.64
CA GLY A 148 -10.19 20.67 -11.65
C GLY A 148 -8.72 20.84 -11.99
N ALA A 149 -7.91 19.84 -11.64
CA ALA A 149 -6.47 19.83 -11.92
C ALA A 149 -6.13 19.90 -13.43
N GLY A 150 -7.05 19.47 -14.31
CA GLY A 150 -6.90 19.58 -15.77
C GLY A 150 -7.44 20.90 -16.37
N GLY A 151 -7.69 21.93 -15.57
CA GLY A 151 -8.20 23.23 -16.04
C GLY A 151 -9.70 23.29 -16.36
N ASN A 152 -10.41 22.16 -16.30
CA ASN A 152 -11.87 22.12 -16.45
C ASN A 152 -12.57 22.75 -15.25
N GLN A 153 -13.74 23.35 -15.50
CA GLN A 153 -14.49 24.09 -14.49
C GLN A 153 -15.92 23.54 -14.36
N VAL A 154 -16.44 23.50 -13.13
CA VAL A 154 -17.83 23.17 -12.83
C VAL A 154 -18.43 24.23 -11.92
N GLN A 155 -19.66 24.62 -12.19
CA GLN A 155 -20.44 25.46 -11.27
C GLN A 155 -21.10 24.58 -10.22
N ALA A 156 -20.79 24.82 -8.95
CA ALA A 156 -21.43 24.18 -7.81
C ALA A 156 -22.33 25.18 -7.09
N MET A 157 -23.50 24.72 -6.63
CA MET A 157 -24.42 25.55 -5.86
C MET A 157 -23.82 25.84 -4.49
N VAL A 158 -23.90 27.11 -4.06
CA VAL A 158 -23.71 27.51 -2.68
C VAL A 158 -25.03 27.34 -1.95
N THR A 159 -25.03 26.56 -0.87
CA THR A 159 -26.23 26.33 -0.05
C THR A 159 -26.48 27.48 0.92
N ASP A 160 -27.73 27.62 1.37
CA ASP A 160 -28.00 28.39 2.58
C ASP A 160 -27.29 27.77 3.80
N PRO A 161 -27.00 28.54 4.85
CA PRO A 161 -26.34 28.03 6.04
C PRO A 161 -27.09 26.84 6.64
N LEU A 162 -26.34 25.76 6.86
CA LEU A 162 -26.84 24.50 7.41
C LEU A 162 -25.93 23.98 8.52
N GLY A 163 -26.35 22.88 9.17
CA GLY A 163 -25.54 22.15 10.12
C GLY A 163 -24.86 20.96 9.45
N ILE A 164 -23.54 20.86 9.59
CA ILE A 164 -22.72 19.75 9.10
C ILE A 164 -22.03 19.10 10.29
N TYR A 165 -22.28 17.80 10.46
CA TYR A 165 -21.83 17.03 11.60
C TYR A 165 -21.06 15.81 11.12
N THR A 166 -19.95 15.56 11.79
CA THR A 166 -19.05 14.46 11.48
C THR A 166 -18.78 13.61 12.71
N ALA A 167 -18.45 12.34 12.49
CA ALA A 167 -18.06 11.43 13.53
C ALA A 167 -16.95 10.48 13.04
N PRO A 168 -16.11 9.97 13.96
CA PRO A 168 -15.08 9.00 13.60
C PRO A 168 -15.73 7.76 12.97
N VAL A 169 -15.17 7.23 11.88
CA VAL A 169 -15.67 6.00 11.24
C VAL A 169 -15.76 4.83 12.22
N GLY A 170 -14.83 4.73 13.18
CA GLY A 170 -14.86 3.70 14.22
C GLY A 170 -16.12 3.74 15.10
N SER A 171 -16.73 4.91 15.28
CA SER A 171 -17.95 5.11 16.09
C SER A 171 -19.24 4.74 15.35
N PHE A 172 -19.15 4.52 14.04
CA PHE A 172 -20.26 4.11 13.19
C PHE A 172 -20.50 2.60 13.30
N ASN A 173 -21.76 2.20 13.48
CA ASN A 173 -22.18 0.81 13.50
C ASN A 173 -23.59 0.66 12.88
N GLY A 174 -23.69 -0.05 11.76
CA GLY A 174 -24.98 -0.45 11.19
C GLY A 174 -25.96 0.70 10.87
N GLY A 175 -25.47 1.86 10.43
CA GLY A 175 -26.31 3.03 10.13
C GLY A 175 -26.49 4.01 11.29
N THR A 176 -25.89 3.73 12.44
CA THR A 176 -25.93 4.61 13.62
C THR A 176 -24.52 5.04 14.02
N VAL A 177 -24.42 6.17 14.73
CA VAL A 177 -23.18 6.67 15.32
C VAL A 177 -23.32 6.64 16.84
N THR A 178 -22.27 6.23 17.52
CA THR A 178 -22.22 6.17 18.99
C THR A 178 -22.55 7.54 19.59
N ALA A 179 -23.44 7.57 20.59
CA ALA A 179 -23.87 8.81 21.23
C ALA A 179 -22.68 9.64 21.74
N GLY A 180 -22.71 10.95 21.50
CA GLY A 180 -21.63 11.87 21.89
C GLY A 180 -20.39 11.86 21.00
N ALA A 181 -20.33 11.03 19.96
CA ALA A 181 -19.21 11.00 19.01
C ALA A 181 -19.28 12.11 17.94
N TRP A 182 -20.45 12.71 17.73
CA TRP A 182 -20.65 13.77 16.75
C TRP A 182 -19.88 15.04 17.13
N ARG A 183 -19.29 15.70 16.14
CA ARG A 183 -18.70 17.05 16.22
C ARG A 183 -18.92 17.73 14.88
N GLY A 184 -19.07 19.05 14.88
CA GLY A 184 -19.23 19.78 13.64
C GLY A 184 -19.49 21.24 13.89
N HIS A 185 -20.25 21.84 13.00
CA HIS A 185 -20.74 23.20 13.19
C HIS A 185 -22.07 23.39 12.50
N TYR A 186 -22.76 24.45 12.90
CA TYR A 186 -23.89 24.97 12.17
C TYR A 186 -23.62 26.37 11.67
N ASN A 187 -24.58 26.90 10.90
CA ASN A 187 -24.44 28.18 10.21
C ASN A 187 -23.30 28.15 9.19
N ALA A 188 -23.18 27.04 8.45
CA ALA A 188 -22.16 26.85 7.42
C ALA A 188 -22.81 26.66 6.05
N ALA A 189 -22.39 27.48 5.08
CA ALA A 189 -22.74 27.32 3.68
C ALA A 189 -21.74 26.35 3.03
N ILE A 190 -22.24 25.33 2.35
CA ILE A 190 -21.43 24.32 1.66
C ILE A 190 -21.63 24.41 0.15
N LEU A 191 -20.73 23.76 -0.60
CA LEU A 191 -20.92 23.52 -2.03
C LEU A 191 -21.57 22.17 -2.31
N THR A 192 -22.49 22.14 -3.25
CA THR A 192 -23.00 20.91 -3.85
C THR A 192 -22.79 20.89 -5.35
N THR A 193 -22.21 19.81 -5.86
CA THR A 193 -21.96 19.65 -7.29
C THR A 193 -23.27 19.47 -8.07
N PRO A 194 -23.30 19.70 -9.38
CA PRO A 194 -24.34 19.17 -10.24
C PRO A 194 -24.44 17.63 -10.13
N PRO A 195 -25.65 17.04 -10.23
CA PRO A 195 -25.83 15.58 -10.32
C PRO A 195 -25.14 14.99 -11.56
N GLY A 196 -24.69 13.75 -11.46
CA GLY A 196 -23.98 13.01 -12.51
C GLY A 196 -22.46 13.23 -12.52
N LEU A 197 -21.93 14.08 -11.63
CA LEU A 197 -20.49 14.26 -11.46
C LEU A 197 -19.93 13.31 -10.40
N ALA A 198 -18.99 12.47 -10.80
CA ALA A 198 -18.29 11.55 -9.92
C ALA A 198 -17.19 12.25 -9.10
N LEU A 199 -17.59 13.14 -8.19
CA LEU A 199 -16.71 13.83 -7.25
C LEU A 199 -16.88 13.27 -5.82
N PRO A 200 -15.79 13.22 -5.03
CA PRO A 200 -15.88 12.78 -3.65
C PRO A 200 -16.61 13.80 -2.77
N ASN A 201 -17.24 13.30 -1.69
CA ASN A 201 -17.68 14.14 -0.59
C ASN A 201 -16.47 14.55 0.26
N VAL A 202 -16.34 15.84 0.53
CA VAL A 202 -15.18 16.47 1.15
C VAL A 202 -15.60 17.36 2.32
N VAL A 203 -14.95 17.15 3.46
CA VAL A 203 -15.01 18.01 4.64
C VAL A 203 -13.73 18.84 4.67
N GLY A 204 -13.82 20.08 4.19
CA GLY A 204 -12.70 21.00 4.09
C GLY A 204 -12.29 21.75 5.35
N GLN A 205 -11.52 22.81 5.11
CA GLN A 205 -10.89 23.72 6.05
C GLN A 205 -11.78 24.36 7.13
N PRO A 206 -13.08 24.63 6.92
CA PRO A 206 -13.91 25.19 7.99
C PRO A 206 -13.94 24.30 9.24
N LEU A 207 -13.78 22.98 9.11
CA LEU A 207 -13.68 22.10 10.28
C LEU A 207 -12.31 22.24 10.98
N TYR A 208 -11.22 22.32 10.22
CA TYR A 208 -9.86 22.54 10.75
C TYR A 208 -9.70 23.91 11.44
N GLY A 209 -10.46 24.92 11.02
CA GLY A 209 -10.49 26.24 11.65
C GLY A 209 -11.16 26.26 13.03
N GLN A 210 -11.90 25.22 13.41
CA GLN A 210 -12.64 25.15 14.68
C GLN A 210 -12.18 24.03 15.61
N TYR A 211 -11.59 22.97 15.06
CA TYR A 211 -11.16 21.80 15.83
C TYR A 211 -9.68 21.52 15.64
N GLN A 212 -9.05 21.06 16.73
CA GLN A 212 -7.78 20.35 16.65
C GLN A 212 -8.08 18.91 16.21
N VAL A 213 -7.47 18.47 15.11
CA VAL A 213 -7.71 17.16 14.52
C VAL A 213 -6.59 16.21 14.93
N GLU A 214 -6.94 15.08 15.53
CA GLU A 214 -6.02 13.97 15.80
C GLU A 214 -6.32 12.82 14.84
N ILE A 215 -5.35 12.42 14.02
CA ILE A 215 -5.42 11.30 13.09
C ILE A 215 -4.50 10.20 13.61
N LYS A 216 -5.05 9.04 13.96
CA LYS A 216 -4.26 7.89 14.45
C LYS A 216 -4.23 6.79 13.40
N ASN A 217 -3.14 6.71 12.65
CA ASN A 217 -2.88 5.57 11.76
C ASN A 217 -2.56 4.31 12.53
N SER A 218 -2.07 4.44 13.77
CA SER A 218 -1.89 3.32 14.71
C SER A 218 -3.21 2.59 15.01
N GLN A 219 -4.36 3.22 14.76
CA GLN A 219 -5.69 2.66 14.99
C GLN A 219 -6.57 2.89 13.77
N THR A 220 -6.83 1.86 12.97
CA THR A 220 -7.69 2.01 11.78
C THR A 220 -9.03 1.31 11.96
N PHE A 221 -10.01 1.74 11.18
CA PHE A 221 -11.34 1.14 11.13
C PHE A 221 -11.81 0.98 9.70
N ARG A 222 -12.41 -0.18 9.43
CA ARG A 222 -13.16 -0.49 8.22
C ARG A 222 -14.66 -0.49 8.52
N ARG A 223 -15.45 0.23 7.72
CA ARG A 223 -16.91 0.21 7.79
C ARG A 223 -17.52 0.16 6.39
N THR A 224 -18.65 -0.52 6.29
CA THR A 224 -19.44 -0.60 5.06
C THR A 224 -20.83 -0.02 5.33
N HIS A 225 -21.29 0.89 4.47
CA HIS A 225 -22.63 1.45 4.50
C HIS A 225 -23.11 1.73 3.07
N ASN A 226 -24.33 1.29 2.72
CA ASN A 226 -24.92 1.45 1.40
C ASN A 226 -23.99 1.04 0.24
N GLY A 227 -23.30 -0.09 0.39
CA GLY A 227 -22.34 -0.60 -0.60
C GLY A 227 -20.98 0.10 -0.62
N VAL A 228 -20.82 1.24 0.07
CA VAL A 228 -19.55 1.96 0.18
C VAL A 228 -18.77 1.41 1.37
N THR A 229 -17.56 0.91 1.12
CA THR A 229 -16.63 0.49 2.17
C THR A 229 -15.53 1.53 2.31
N VAL A 230 -15.34 2.06 3.52
CA VAL A 230 -14.24 2.96 3.86
C VAL A 230 -13.29 2.29 4.84
N ARG A 231 -12.00 2.51 4.64
CA ARG A 231 -10.93 2.25 5.61
C ARG A 231 -10.35 3.61 5.99
N SER A 232 -10.37 3.93 7.27
CA SER A 232 -9.87 5.20 7.76
C SER A 232 -9.02 5.00 9.02
N PRO A 233 -8.00 5.83 9.24
CA PRO A 233 -7.50 6.04 10.59
C PRO A 233 -8.61 6.48 11.55
N ASN A 234 -8.36 6.29 12.84
CA ASN A 234 -9.18 6.85 13.89
C ASN A 234 -8.97 8.35 13.92
N ILE A 235 -10.04 9.12 13.76
CA ILE A 235 -9.98 10.58 13.74
C ILE A 235 -10.71 11.10 14.97
N SER A 236 -10.09 11.98 15.73
CA SER A 236 -10.73 12.68 16.85
C SER A 236 -10.73 14.17 16.60
N LEU A 237 -11.90 14.81 16.79
CA LEU A 237 -12.08 16.24 16.70
C LEU A 237 -12.14 16.80 18.13
N LEU A 238 -11.06 17.46 18.52
CA LEU A 238 -10.84 18.01 19.85
C LEU A 238 -11.07 19.52 19.83
N PRO A 239 -11.45 20.13 20.97
CA PRO A 239 -11.45 21.59 21.07
C PRO A 239 -10.12 22.19 20.61
N MET A 240 -10.17 23.30 19.88
CA MET A 240 -8.97 24.00 19.41
C MET A 240 -7.99 24.24 20.56
N ASN A 241 -6.69 24.05 20.31
CA ASN A 241 -5.62 24.17 21.32
C ASN A 241 -5.72 23.20 22.52
N SER A 242 -6.39 22.06 22.35
CA SER A 242 -6.36 20.98 23.35
C SER A 242 -4.93 20.54 23.68
N SER A 243 -4.67 20.24 24.95
CA SER A 243 -3.34 19.81 25.40
C SER A 243 -2.86 18.56 24.64
N ILE A 244 -1.63 18.60 24.13
CA ILE A 244 -1.03 17.48 23.39
C ILE A 244 0.03 16.81 24.26
N ASN A 245 0.01 15.47 24.33
CA ASN A 245 1.09 14.70 24.93
C ASN A 245 2.35 14.83 24.04
N THR A 246 3.23 15.75 24.40
CA THR A 246 4.44 16.05 23.62
C THR A 246 5.46 14.93 23.63
N SER A 247 5.41 13.98 24.58
CA SER A 247 6.24 12.78 24.56
C SER A 247 5.76 11.76 23.53
N ALA A 248 4.43 11.67 23.33
CA ALA A 248 3.85 10.83 22.28
C ALA A 248 4.01 11.45 20.88
N TYR A 249 4.01 12.79 20.80
CA TYR A 249 4.15 13.56 19.57
C TYR A 249 5.36 14.53 19.63
N PRO A 250 6.60 14.01 19.62
CA PRO A 250 7.80 14.81 19.92
C PRO A 250 8.17 15.80 18.83
N ILE A 251 7.89 15.49 17.56
CA ILE A 251 8.25 16.29 16.41
C ILE A 251 7.08 17.19 16.03
N ARG A 252 7.35 18.46 15.69
CA ARG A 252 6.35 19.38 15.14
C ARG A 252 6.87 20.17 13.96
N THR A 253 5.98 20.50 13.04
CA THR A 253 6.20 21.48 11.96
C THR A 253 5.21 22.62 12.13
N THR A 254 5.69 23.85 11.99
CA THR A 254 4.83 25.04 11.94
C THR A 254 4.12 25.09 10.59
N LEU A 255 2.85 25.46 10.60
CA LEU A 255 2.06 25.72 9.41
C LEU A 255 1.94 27.23 9.20
N ASP A 256 2.15 27.69 7.97
CA ASP A 256 1.81 29.04 7.55
C ASP A 256 0.36 29.02 7.05
N LEU A 257 -0.55 29.62 7.83
CA LEU A 257 -1.97 29.72 7.44
C LEU A 257 -2.16 30.94 6.55
N ILE A 258 -2.58 30.70 5.31
CA ILE A 258 -2.76 31.76 4.31
C ILE A 258 -4.26 31.95 4.03
N ASP A 259 -4.75 33.15 4.30
CA ASP A 259 -6.09 33.60 3.91
C ASP A 259 -6.01 34.30 2.53
N PRO A 260 -6.55 33.70 1.44
CA PRO A 260 -6.48 34.30 0.12
C PRO A 260 -7.32 35.58 0.00
N LEU A 261 -8.28 35.80 0.91
CA LEU A 261 -9.13 36.99 0.92
C LEU A 261 -8.59 38.07 1.85
N SER A 262 -7.49 37.83 2.57
CA SER A 262 -6.87 38.75 3.53
C SER A 262 -7.87 39.35 4.55
N SER A 263 -8.94 38.60 4.83
CA SER A 263 -10.12 39.03 5.57
C SER A 263 -9.90 39.15 7.08
N ALA A 264 -8.74 38.70 7.58
CA ALA A 264 -8.37 38.69 9.00
C ALA A 264 -9.43 38.03 9.90
N THR A 265 -10.17 37.04 9.37
CA THR A 265 -11.20 36.34 10.15
C THR A 265 -10.53 35.35 11.10
N SER A 266 -11.05 35.24 12.32
CA SER A 266 -10.59 34.27 13.34
C SER A 266 -11.45 33.00 13.38
N GLN A 267 -12.48 32.93 12.54
CA GLN A 267 -13.42 31.80 12.44
C GLN A 267 -13.84 31.59 10.98
N PRO A 268 -14.16 30.35 10.57
CA PRO A 268 -14.71 30.08 9.25
C PRO A 268 -15.96 30.91 8.98
N THR A 269 -15.99 31.56 7.82
CA THR A 269 -16.98 32.61 7.49
C THR A 269 -17.46 32.44 6.06
N PHE A 270 -18.72 32.83 5.80
CA PHE A 270 -19.25 33.02 4.45
C PHE A 270 -19.57 34.50 4.21
N ILE A 271 -19.68 34.91 2.95
CA ILE A 271 -20.09 36.28 2.60
C ILE A 271 -21.61 36.28 2.36
N PRO A 272 -22.40 37.08 3.11
CA PRO A 272 -23.84 37.14 2.94
C PRO A 272 -24.22 37.81 1.62
N SER A 273 -25.44 37.58 1.13
CA SER A 273 -25.98 38.34 -0.01
C SER A 273 -26.41 39.73 0.41
N PHE A 274 -25.96 40.72 -0.37
CA PHE A 274 -26.40 42.11 -0.23
C PHE A 274 -27.68 42.42 -1.03
N VAL A 275 -28.27 41.42 -1.67
CA VAL A 275 -29.48 41.56 -2.50
C VAL A 275 -30.75 41.47 -1.64
N ASN A 276 -30.72 40.73 -0.53
CA ASN A 276 -31.83 40.57 0.41
C ASN A 276 -31.50 41.19 1.78
N LEU A 277 -31.56 42.51 1.87
CA LEU A 277 -31.17 43.28 3.08
C LEU A 277 -32.03 43.00 4.33
N ASN A 278 -33.14 42.27 4.20
CA ASN A 278 -34.00 41.90 5.32
C ASN A 278 -33.75 40.47 5.83
N ASN A 279 -32.92 39.69 5.13
CA ASN A 279 -32.51 38.36 5.55
C ASN A 279 -31.13 38.02 4.95
N PHE A 280 -30.06 38.47 5.62
CA PHE A 280 -28.68 38.38 5.12
C PHE A 280 -28.11 36.95 5.12
N LEU A 281 -28.69 36.04 5.90
CA LEU A 281 -28.23 34.65 5.98
C LEU A 281 -28.89 33.76 4.95
N ASP A 282 -30.08 34.12 4.48
CA ASP A 282 -30.69 33.47 3.34
C ASP A 282 -29.86 33.86 2.11
N ASP A 283 -29.31 32.84 1.44
CA ASP A 283 -28.64 32.93 0.17
C ASP A 283 -27.23 33.57 0.18
N PRO A 284 -26.23 32.93 0.81
CA PRO A 284 -24.86 33.45 0.88
C PRO A 284 -24.17 33.44 -0.49
N GLN A 285 -23.36 34.46 -0.77
CA GLN A 285 -22.64 34.62 -2.04
C GLN A 285 -21.46 33.66 -2.19
N THR A 286 -20.87 33.26 -1.06
CA THR A 286 -19.77 32.32 -1.01
C THR A 286 -20.12 31.18 -0.08
N PRO A 287 -19.55 29.98 -0.29
CA PRO A 287 -19.58 28.98 0.77
C PRO A 287 -18.80 29.48 1.99
N THR A 288 -18.95 28.80 3.13
CA THR A 288 -18.10 29.02 4.30
C THR A 288 -16.70 28.55 3.96
N PHE A 289 -15.71 29.43 4.11
CA PHE A 289 -14.31 29.16 3.79
C PHE A 289 -13.40 29.41 4.98
N TRP A 290 -12.18 28.90 4.90
CA TRP A 290 -11.10 29.16 5.85
C TRP A 290 -9.72 29.15 5.17
N THR A 291 -8.65 29.27 5.95
CA THR A 291 -7.26 29.43 5.47
C THR A 291 -6.64 28.13 4.95
N PHE A 292 -5.65 28.23 4.07
CA PHE A 292 -4.84 27.09 3.63
C PHE A 292 -3.57 26.90 4.47
N PRO A 293 -3.21 25.65 4.84
CA PRO A 293 -2.04 25.35 5.64
C PRO A 293 -0.84 25.01 4.75
N PHE A 294 0.21 25.82 4.81
CA PHE A 294 1.47 25.55 4.11
C PHE A 294 2.56 25.12 5.08
N ALA A 295 3.43 24.22 4.63
CA ALA A 295 4.59 23.77 5.40
C ALA A 295 5.89 24.02 4.63
N ASN A 296 6.89 24.55 5.34
CA ASN A 296 8.21 24.80 4.79
C ASN A 296 8.97 23.49 4.55
N THR A 297 9.28 23.22 3.29
CA THR A 297 9.78 21.95 2.78
C THR A 297 11.13 22.14 2.06
N THR A 298 12.00 21.15 2.20
CA THR A 298 13.22 20.99 1.41
C THR A 298 13.09 19.73 0.58
N VAL A 299 13.36 19.80 -0.72
CA VAL A 299 13.39 18.66 -1.63
C VAL A 299 14.81 18.47 -2.19
N THR A 300 15.22 17.22 -2.38
CA THR A 300 16.53 16.87 -2.94
C THR A 300 16.39 15.77 -3.97
N HIS A 301 17.03 15.95 -5.13
CA HIS A 301 17.22 14.90 -6.13
C HIS A 301 18.51 15.14 -6.93
N SER A 302 18.62 14.56 -8.13
CA SER A 302 19.83 14.45 -8.95
C SER A 302 20.51 15.78 -9.27
N LEU A 303 19.75 16.87 -9.50
CA LEU A 303 20.30 18.19 -9.81
C LEU A 303 20.58 19.07 -8.58
N GLY A 304 20.17 18.65 -7.39
CA GLY A 304 20.52 19.34 -6.16
C GLY A 304 19.40 19.39 -5.12
N THR A 305 19.48 20.40 -4.25
CA THR A 305 18.55 20.60 -3.14
C THR A 305 17.93 21.99 -3.21
N ILE A 306 16.60 22.05 -3.19
CA ILE A 306 15.84 23.29 -3.12
C ILE A 306 15.15 23.35 -1.76
N SER A 307 15.41 24.41 -1.02
CA SER A 307 14.94 24.59 0.36
C SER A 307 13.87 25.68 0.45
N ALA A 308 13.18 25.71 1.60
CA ALA A 308 12.20 26.73 1.95
C ALA A 308 11.06 26.88 0.93
N GLN A 309 10.65 25.76 0.32
CA GLN A 309 9.46 25.70 -0.52
C GLN A 309 8.22 25.59 0.36
N GLN A 310 7.19 26.38 0.08
CA GLN A 310 5.91 26.28 0.78
C GLN A 310 5.03 25.25 0.08
N PHE A 311 4.94 24.05 0.64
CA PHE A 311 4.05 23.01 0.12
C PHE A 311 2.71 23.08 0.84
N LEU A 312 1.61 22.88 0.12
CA LEU A 312 0.29 22.74 0.72
C LEU A 312 0.24 21.45 1.54
N PHE A 313 -0.12 21.54 2.81
CA PHE A 313 -0.36 20.35 3.65
C PHE A 313 -1.79 19.86 3.40
N ASP A 314 -1.93 18.75 2.68
CA ASP A 314 -3.22 18.28 2.18
C ASP A 314 -3.54 16.85 2.66
N THR A 315 -4.44 16.72 3.63
CA THR A 315 -4.92 15.42 4.10
C THR A 315 -5.84 14.69 3.11
N GLY A 316 -6.36 15.39 2.10
CA GLY A 316 -7.12 14.82 1.00
C GLY A 316 -6.23 14.23 -0.10
N ALA A 317 -4.96 14.63 -0.18
CA ALA A 317 -4.00 14.12 -1.13
C ALA A 317 -3.40 12.78 -0.66
N GLN A 318 -3.54 11.74 -1.48
CA GLN A 318 -2.95 10.43 -1.18
C GLN A 318 -1.45 10.35 -1.46
N VAL A 319 -0.95 11.10 -2.44
CA VAL A 319 0.46 11.10 -2.87
C VAL A 319 0.97 12.53 -2.88
N THR A 320 2.27 12.66 -2.62
CA THR A 320 2.96 13.96 -2.68
C THR A 320 3.07 14.41 -4.13
N VAL A 321 2.75 15.69 -4.39
CA VAL A 321 2.76 16.29 -5.74
C VAL A 321 3.86 17.34 -5.84
N LEU A 322 4.53 17.41 -6.99
CA LEU A 322 5.43 18.51 -7.36
C LEU A 322 4.86 19.24 -8.58
N SER A 323 4.98 20.56 -8.62
CA SER A 323 4.80 21.31 -9.88
C SER A 323 5.86 20.87 -10.90
N GLU A 324 5.56 20.98 -12.19
CA GLU A 324 6.49 20.66 -13.26
C GLU A 324 7.77 21.48 -13.17
N GLN A 325 7.65 22.78 -12.84
CA GLN A 325 8.81 23.66 -12.66
C GLN A 325 9.75 23.17 -11.55
N LEU A 326 9.21 22.89 -10.35
CA LEU A 326 10.03 22.40 -9.24
C LEU A 326 10.64 21.02 -9.53
N ALA A 327 9.88 20.15 -10.21
CA ALA A 327 10.35 18.83 -10.63
C ALA A 327 11.56 18.95 -11.56
N ALA A 328 11.48 19.82 -12.58
CA ALA A 328 12.58 20.11 -13.50
C ALA A 328 13.81 20.68 -12.76
N ASP A 329 13.60 21.61 -11.82
CA ASP A 329 14.70 22.24 -11.08
C ASP A 329 15.48 21.26 -10.19
N ILE A 330 14.86 20.16 -9.75
CA ILE A 330 15.54 19.10 -8.98
C ILE A 330 16.00 17.91 -9.83
N GLY A 331 15.62 17.85 -11.11
CA GLY A 331 16.12 16.87 -12.07
C GLY A 331 15.12 15.83 -12.56
N PHE A 332 13.83 16.15 -12.61
CA PHE A 332 12.81 15.38 -13.30
C PHE A 332 12.29 16.18 -14.50
N ASP A 333 12.51 15.70 -15.72
CA ASP A 333 11.95 16.27 -16.94
C ASP A 333 10.78 15.40 -17.43
N VAL A 334 9.55 15.85 -17.20
CA VAL A 334 8.34 15.10 -17.58
C VAL A 334 8.17 14.89 -19.08
N GLU A 335 8.86 15.67 -19.93
CA GLU A 335 8.79 15.52 -21.39
C GLU A 335 9.78 14.47 -21.90
N THR A 336 10.93 14.30 -21.23
CA THR A 336 12.04 13.46 -21.73
C THR A 336 12.34 12.24 -20.87
N ASP A 337 12.08 12.30 -19.56
CA ASP A 337 12.27 11.19 -18.65
C ASP A 337 11.12 10.18 -18.77
N THR A 338 11.46 8.89 -18.65
CA THR A 338 10.45 7.85 -18.53
C THR A 338 9.97 7.79 -17.09
N PRO A 339 8.65 7.94 -16.79
CA PRO A 339 8.14 7.84 -15.44
C PRO A 339 8.42 6.46 -14.82
N ASP A 340 8.69 6.44 -13.51
CA ASP A 340 8.84 5.20 -12.73
C ASP A 340 7.49 4.46 -12.60
N PHE A 341 6.41 5.24 -12.52
CA PHE A 341 5.03 4.79 -12.49
C PHE A 341 4.12 5.87 -13.09
N THR A 342 2.88 5.51 -13.41
CA THR A 342 1.83 6.48 -13.73
C THR A 342 0.67 6.30 -12.78
N VAL A 343 0.02 7.41 -12.40
CA VAL A 343 -1.19 7.38 -11.57
C VAL A 343 -2.38 7.92 -12.34
N GLN A 344 -3.52 7.25 -12.21
CA GLN A 344 -4.80 7.72 -12.71
C GLN A 344 -5.45 8.61 -11.67
N VAL A 345 -5.57 9.90 -11.99
CA VAL A 345 -6.20 10.90 -11.14
C VAL A 345 -7.56 11.22 -11.72
N SER A 346 -8.60 11.09 -10.89
CA SER A 346 -9.97 11.47 -11.24
C SER A 346 -10.19 12.89 -10.78
N GLY A 347 -10.64 13.75 -11.68
CA GLY A 347 -11.00 15.12 -11.38
C GLY A 347 -12.16 15.60 -12.23
N ILE A 348 -12.40 16.91 -12.15
CA ILE A 348 -13.37 17.58 -13.01
C ILE A 348 -12.85 17.50 -14.44
N GLY A 349 -13.60 16.81 -15.32
CA GLY A 349 -13.24 16.58 -16.72
C GLY A 349 -12.71 15.18 -17.06
N GLY A 350 -12.63 14.25 -16.10
CA GLY A 350 -12.34 12.85 -16.35
C GLY A 350 -11.11 12.32 -15.61
N ILE A 351 -10.60 11.20 -16.10
CA ILE A 351 -9.39 10.54 -15.58
C ILE A 351 -8.19 11.05 -16.39
N VAL A 352 -7.14 11.49 -15.69
CA VAL A 352 -5.87 11.92 -16.27
C VAL A 352 -4.76 11.00 -15.76
N ASP A 353 -3.92 10.51 -16.67
CA ASP A 353 -2.69 9.79 -16.31
C ASP A 353 -1.60 10.81 -15.98
N VAL A 354 -1.04 10.72 -14.77
CA VAL A 354 -0.05 11.65 -14.24
C VAL A 354 1.27 10.90 -14.05
N PRO A 355 2.41 11.46 -14.52
CA PRO A 355 3.72 10.83 -14.37
C PRO A 355 4.17 10.83 -12.90
N GLY A 356 4.73 9.70 -12.47
CA GLY A 356 5.24 9.47 -11.12
C GLY A 356 6.72 9.08 -11.12
N PHE A 357 7.44 9.55 -10.10
CA PHE A 357 8.87 9.35 -9.91
C PHE A 357 9.22 9.05 -8.45
N VAL A 358 10.39 8.45 -8.21
CA VAL A 358 10.94 8.27 -6.86
C VAL A 358 11.95 9.39 -6.56
N MET A 359 11.50 10.37 -5.77
CA MET A 359 12.37 11.44 -5.28
C MET A 359 13.31 10.93 -4.17
N GLN A 360 14.57 11.36 -4.22
CA GLN A 360 15.57 10.90 -3.27
C GLN A 360 15.22 11.30 -1.85
N LYS A 361 14.81 12.57 -1.63
CA LYS A 361 14.50 13.05 -0.29
C LYS A 361 13.52 14.22 -0.26
N LEU A 362 12.62 14.19 0.72
CA LEU A 362 11.78 15.30 1.17
C LEU A 362 12.04 15.53 2.67
N ARG A 363 12.17 16.79 3.10
CA ARG A 363 12.31 17.14 4.51
C ARG A 363 11.36 18.27 4.89
N LEU A 364 10.62 18.12 5.97
CA LEU A 364 9.81 19.18 6.57
C LEU A 364 10.61 19.92 7.63
N SER A 365 10.53 21.25 7.59
CA SER A 365 11.10 22.12 8.63
C SER A 365 10.42 21.80 9.95
N SER A 366 11.17 21.31 10.92
CA SER A 366 10.63 20.71 12.14
C SER A 366 11.42 21.11 13.38
N ILE A 367 10.74 21.06 14.53
CA ILE A 367 11.27 21.28 15.88
C ILE A 367 11.06 20.00 16.68
N GLY A 368 12.04 19.63 17.51
CA GLY A 368 11.96 18.43 18.36
C GLY A 368 12.48 17.14 17.70
N GLY A 369 13.03 17.23 16.48
CA GLY A 369 13.65 16.14 15.74
C GLY A 369 13.74 16.45 14.25
N THR A 370 14.29 15.53 13.47
CA THR A 370 14.35 15.62 12.01
C THR A 370 13.16 14.88 11.39
N LEU A 371 12.39 15.58 10.56
CA LEU A 371 11.31 14.98 9.77
C LEU A 371 11.74 14.87 8.30
N GLU A 372 12.42 13.78 7.97
CA GLU A 372 13.01 13.51 6.67
C GLU A 372 12.52 12.16 6.11
N PHE A 373 12.18 12.16 4.83
CA PHE A 373 11.66 11.03 4.08
C PHE A 373 12.59 10.78 2.90
N ASN A 374 13.07 9.54 2.76
CA ASN A 374 13.95 9.13 1.67
C ASN A 374 13.24 8.15 0.73
N ASN A 375 13.57 8.17 -0.56
CA ASN A 375 12.95 7.34 -1.60
C ASN A 375 11.43 7.50 -1.62
N VAL A 376 10.98 8.73 -1.85
CA VAL A 376 9.59 9.18 -1.76
C VAL A 376 8.93 9.09 -3.14
N PRO A 377 7.86 8.31 -3.31
CA PRO A 377 7.02 8.42 -4.49
C PRO A 377 6.37 9.80 -4.56
N VAL A 378 6.57 10.48 -5.68
CA VAL A 378 5.95 11.76 -6.01
C VAL A 378 5.31 11.67 -7.39
N VAL A 379 4.32 12.51 -7.62
CA VAL A 379 3.73 12.71 -8.94
C VAL A 379 3.98 14.14 -9.38
N VAL A 380 4.16 14.35 -10.68
CA VAL A 380 4.42 15.68 -11.24
C VAL A 380 3.16 16.15 -11.94
N LEU A 381 2.55 17.19 -11.39
CA LEU A 381 1.31 17.79 -11.89
C LEU A 381 1.22 19.24 -11.46
N ASP A 382 0.96 20.11 -12.43
CA ASP A 382 0.70 21.51 -12.17
C ASP A 382 -0.69 21.71 -11.55
N VAL A 383 -0.70 22.19 -10.32
CA VAL A 383 -1.91 22.52 -9.56
C VAL A 383 -1.90 24.01 -9.28
N VAL A 384 -2.98 24.71 -9.66
CA VAL A 384 -3.10 26.16 -9.48
C VAL A 384 -2.83 26.55 -8.02
N ASP A 385 -2.04 27.59 -7.82
CA ASP A 385 -1.69 28.06 -6.49
C ASP A 385 -2.93 28.61 -5.75
N PRO A 386 -3.34 28.02 -4.62
CA PRO A 386 -4.56 28.46 -3.93
C PRO A 386 -4.36 29.77 -3.14
N ARG A 387 -3.15 30.32 -3.06
CA ARG A 387 -2.85 31.57 -2.33
C ARG A 387 -3.38 32.81 -3.07
N ASP A 388 -3.21 32.84 -4.39
CA ASP A 388 -3.56 33.99 -5.23
C ASP A 388 -4.24 33.59 -6.57
N GLY A 389 -4.34 32.29 -6.86
CA GLY A 389 -4.90 31.79 -8.11
C GLY A 389 -4.00 32.00 -9.34
N VAL A 390 -2.72 32.33 -9.14
CA VAL A 390 -1.75 32.62 -10.19
C VAL A 390 -0.58 31.64 -10.13
N GLY A 391 -0.22 31.07 -11.28
CA GLY A 391 0.84 30.07 -11.35
C GLY A 391 0.46 28.78 -10.63
N PHE A 392 1.46 28.04 -10.16
CA PHE A 392 1.29 26.72 -9.59
C PHE A 392 1.89 26.63 -8.19
N VAL A 393 1.23 25.88 -7.32
CA VAL A 393 1.79 25.57 -6.01
C VAL A 393 3.06 24.73 -6.19
N PRO A 394 4.19 25.06 -5.52
CA PRO A 394 5.43 24.30 -5.70
C PRO A 394 5.29 22.80 -5.42
N GLY A 395 4.42 22.44 -4.46
CA GLY A 395 4.07 21.06 -4.20
C GLY A 395 2.97 20.88 -3.16
N ILE A 396 2.51 19.65 -3.03
CA ILE A 396 1.48 19.21 -2.08
C ILE A 396 2.07 18.06 -1.26
N ILE A 397 1.97 18.15 0.06
CA ILE A 397 2.34 17.07 0.98
C ILE A 397 1.15 16.11 1.08
N GLY A 398 1.33 14.90 0.55
CA GLY A 398 0.33 13.85 0.59
C GLY A 398 0.47 12.91 1.79
N MET A 399 -0.58 12.13 2.03
CA MET A 399 -0.67 11.18 3.14
C MET A 399 0.20 9.93 2.96
N ASN A 400 0.83 9.73 1.80
CA ASN A 400 1.78 8.65 1.57
C ASN A 400 2.97 8.68 2.55
N LEU A 401 3.37 9.87 2.98
CA LEU A 401 4.50 10.07 3.91
C LEU A 401 4.22 9.65 5.35
N PHE A 402 2.96 9.47 5.75
CA PHE A 402 2.58 9.40 7.17
C PHE A 402 1.85 8.11 7.57
N ASN A 403 1.88 7.07 6.74
CA ASN A 403 1.25 5.78 7.04
C ASN A 403 1.80 5.10 8.32
N ASP A 404 3.00 5.48 8.75
CA ASP A 404 3.72 4.93 9.90
C ASP A 404 3.59 5.78 11.16
N ARG A 405 2.76 6.83 11.18
CA ARG A 405 2.67 7.72 12.34
C ARG A 405 1.30 8.36 12.52
N ASP A 406 1.05 8.77 13.75
CA ASP A 406 -0.14 9.53 14.13
C ASP A 406 0.15 11.03 14.00
N LEU A 407 -0.89 11.81 13.69
CA LEU A 407 -0.82 13.25 13.45
C LEU A 407 -1.74 14.00 14.42
N VAL A 408 -1.29 15.16 14.89
CA VAL A 408 -2.17 16.15 15.54
C VAL A 408 -2.03 17.47 14.81
N ILE A 409 -3.10 17.93 14.19
CA ILE A 409 -3.17 19.13 13.37
C ILE A 409 -3.95 20.19 14.16
N ASN A 410 -3.30 21.31 14.47
CA ASN A 410 -3.91 22.45 15.15
C ASN A 410 -3.72 23.69 14.26
N GLN A 411 -4.79 24.16 13.62
CA GLN A 411 -4.74 25.34 12.75
C GLN A 411 -5.26 26.60 13.45
N SER A 412 -4.96 26.74 14.75
CA SER A 412 -5.22 27.99 15.46
C SER A 412 -4.37 29.11 14.90
N THR A 413 -4.95 30.29 14.68
CA THR A 413 -4.24 31.50 14.21
C THR A 413 -3.09 31.95 15.12
N SER A 414 -3.06 31.47 16.37
CA SER A 414 -2.00 31.79 17.34
C SER A 414 -0.85 30.78 17.40
N ASN A 415 -1.10 29.53 16.97
CA ASN A 415 -0.13 28.44 17.06
C ASN A 415 -0.45 27.34 16.02
N PRO A 416 -0.32 27.65 14.72
CA PRO A 416 -0.61 26.72 13.65
C PRO A 416 0.50 25.68 13.52
N ILE A 417 0.21 24.42 13.84
CA ILE A 417 1.19 23.33 13.85
C ILE A 417 0.60 21.99 13.40
N VAL A 418 1.47 21.12 12.90
CA VAL A 418 1.25 19.67 12.88
C VAL A 418 2.28 19.03 13.80
N ARG A 419 1.84 18.12 14.67
CA ARG A 419 2.71 17.25 15.44
C ARG A 419 2.63 15.82 14.92
N PHE A 420 3.74 15.11 15.05
CA PHE A 420 3.91 13.75 14.55
C PHE A 420 4.34 12.84 15.69
N SER A 421 3.74 11.66 15.77
CA SER A 421 4.24 10.61 16.67
C SER A 421 5.61 10.11 16.20
N ASN A 422 6.27 9.34 17.07
CA ASN A 422 7.34 8.47 16.58
C ASN A 422 6.76 7.49 15.54
N PRO A 423 7.56 7.08 14.54
CA PRO A 423 7.11 6.07 13.59
C PRO A 423 6.86 4.74 14.32
N PHE A 424 5.78 4.07 13.96
CA PHE A 424 5.47 2.70 14.35
C PHE A 424 5.62 1.77 13.14
N THR A 425 5.82 0.48 13.41
CA THR A 425 5.85 -0.54 12.36
C THR A 425 4.49 -1.22 12.27
N PRO A 426 3.77 -1.11 11.13
CA PRO A 426 2.53 -1.86 10.94
C PRO A 426 2.77 -3.35 11.11
N GLN A 427 1.97 -4.07 11.90
CA GLN A 427 2.22 -5.47 12.23
C GLN A 427 0.99 -6.17 12.79
N TRP A 428 1.00 -7.50 12.80
CA TRP A 428 0.10 -8.29 13.62
C TRP A 428 0.22 -7.86 15.09
N ASN A 429 -0.90 -7.66 15.77
CA ASN A 429 -0.96 -6.94 17.05
C ASN A 429 -1.60 -7.74 18.20
N VAL A 430 -1.91 -9.02 17.99
CA VAL A 430 -2.53 -9.85 19.03
C VAL A 430 -1.71 -11.10 19.34
N ASN A 431 -1.50 -11.40 20.62
CA ASN A 431 -0.83 -12.62 21.08
C ASN A 431 -1.78 -13.84 21.07
N ALA A 432 -2.49 -14.05 19.96
CA ALA A 432 -3.49 -15.08 19.78
C ALA A 432 -3.56 -15.51 18.30
N SER A 433 -4.15 -16.68 18.05
CA SER A 433 -4.60 -17.01 16.71
C SER A 433 -5.79 -16.12 16.36
N GLY A 434 -5.95 -15.75 15.10
CA GLY A 434 -7.01 -14.84 14.67
C GLY A 434 -7.15 -14.79 13.15
N THR A 435 -8.16 -14.07 12.67
CA THR A 435 -8.38 -13.85 11.23
C THR A 435 -7.62 -12.62 10.73
N TRP A 436 -7.37 -12.56 9.43
CA TRP A 436 -6.66 -11.45 8.78
C TRP A 436 -7.53 -10.19 8.72
N SER A 437 -8.81 -10.32 8.42
CA SER A 437 -9.74 -9.20 8.17
C SER A 437 -10.00 -8.17 9.28
N PRO A 438 -9.95 -8.47 10.59
CA PRO A 438 -10.29 -7.49 11.62
C PRO A 438 -9.18 -6.45 11.83
N ASP A 439 -9.51 -5.16 11.80
CA ASP A 439 -8.53 -4.08 12.02
C ASP A 439 -7.86 -4.14 13.39
N ALA A 440 -8.57 -4.60 14.42
CA ALA A 440 -8.02 -4.71 15.77
C ALA A 440 -6.86 -5.71 15.88
N ASN A 441 -6.73 -6.64 14.93
CA ASN A 441 -5.64 -7.59 14.89
C ASN A 441 -4.35 -6.98 14.30
N TRP A 442 -4.40 -5.76 13.78
CA TRP A 442 -3.28 -5.10 13.10
C TRP A 442 -3.00 -3.71 13.66
N LEU A 443 -1.77 -3.47 14.06
CA LEU A 443 -1.25 -2.12 14.26
C LEU A 443 -1.00 -1.51 12.87
N GLY A 444 -1.47 -0.30 12.62
CA GLY A 444 -1.38 0.33 11.28
C GLY A 444 -2.46 -0.10 10.29
N GLY A 445 -3.41 -0.95 10.73
CA GLY A 445 -4.52 -1.45 9.91
C GLY A 445 -4.20 -2.69 9.10
N VAL A 446 -5.26 -3.33 8.58
CA VAL A 446 -5.16 -4.60 7.85
C VAL A 446 -4.36 -4.39 6.55
N PRO A 447 -3.29 -5.18 6.32
CA PRO A 447 -2.57 -5.18 5.06
C PRO A 447 -3.49 -5.69 3.94
N ALA A 448 -3.86 -4.79 3.02
CA ALA A 448 -4.81 -5.06 1.94
C ALA A 448 -4.64 -4.06 0.78
N GLY A 449 -3.46 -4.04 0.17
CA GLY A 449 -3.12 -3.20 -0.98
C GLY A 449 -1.68 -3.44 -1.45
N GLN A 450 -1.37 -3.03 -2.68
CA GLN A 450 0.01 -3.02 -3.17
C GLN A 450 0.89 -2.12 -2.30
N ASP A 451 2.18 -2.43 -2.20
CA ASP A 451 3.18 -1.78 -1.33
C ASP A 451 2.91 -1.91 0.19
N ILE A 452 1.73 -2.35 0.63
CA ILE A 452 1.41 -2.44 2.06
C ILE A 452 2.12 -3.66 2.69
N PRO A 453 2.98 -3.48 3.70
CA PRO A 453 3.70 -4.58 4.33
C PRO A 453 2.79 -5.37 5.28
N ALA A 454 2.96 -6.70 5.30
CA ALA A 454 2.42 -7.57 6.33
C ALA A 454 3.57 -8.10 7.20
N ASN A 455 3.70 -7.51 8.40
CA ASN A 455 4.76 -7.85 9.35
C ASN A 455 4.24 -8.73 10.50
N PHE A 456 4.97 -9.81 10.76
CA PHE A 456 4.74 -10.78 11.84
C PHE A 456 5.95 -10.78 12.77
N LEU A 457 5.95 -9.86 13.73
CA LEU A 457 7.10 -9.59 14.60
C LEU A 457 6.85 -10.15 16.02
N GLY A 458 7.27 -9.43 17.06
CA GLY A 458 7.23 -9.85 18.47
C GLY A 458 5.85 -9.98 19.12
N ALA A 459 4.74 -9.91 18.38
CA ALA A 459 3.39 -9.93 18.96
C ALA A 459 3.00 -11.27 19.62
N ILE A 460 3.56 -12.39 19.15
CA ILE A 460 3.24 -13.72 19.68
C ILE A 460 4.35 -14.26 20.60
N THR A 461 3.95 -15.03 21.60
CA THR A 461 4.86 -15.67 22.60
C THR A 461 4.85 -17.19 22.57
N THR A 462 3.97 -17.77 21.74
CA THR A 462 3.84 -19.21 21.43
C THR A 462 3.43 -19.32 19.97
N PRO A 463 3.56 -20.47 19.29
CA PRO A 463 3.10 -20.64 17.92
C PRO A 463 1.63 -20.25 17.73
N ARG A 464 1.31 -19.48 16.67
CA ARG A 464 -0.05 -18.99 16.37
C ARG A 464 -0.40 -19.14 14.89
N THR A 465 -1.70 -19.26 14.62
CA THR A 465 -2.25 -19.29 13.26
C THR A 465 -2.95 -17.99 12.95
N VAL A 466 -2.61 -17.37 11.82
CA VAL A 466 -3.35 -16.26 11.23
C VAL A 466 -4.14 -16.79 10.04
N THR A 467 -5.47 -16.72 10.15
CA THR A 467 -6.38 -17.22 9.13
C THR A 467 -6.58 -16.17 8.03
N VAL A 468 -6.07 -16.45 6.83
CA VAL A 468 -6.29 -15.72 5.59
C VAL A 468 -7.70 -16.05 5.09
N ASP A 469 -8.67 -15.22 5.49
CA ASP A 469 -10.11 -15.46 5.33
C ASP A 469 -10.71 -14.93 4.02
N ALA A 470 -9.93 -14.18 3.24
CA ALA A 470 -10.27 -13.70 1.90
C ALA A 470 -8.99 -13.52 1.07
N ASP A 471 -9.12 -13.11 -0.18
CA ASP A 471 -7.98 -12.75 -1.00
C ASP A 471 -7.46 -11.36 -0.60
N TYR A 472 -6.15 -11.25 -0.39
CA TYR A 472 -5.48 -10.00 -0.04
C TYR A 472 -4.27 -9.79 -0.95
N THR A 473 -4.07 -8.54 -1.36
CA THR A 473 -2.84 -8.07 -1.98
C THR A 473 -1.99 -7.37 -0.93
N ILE A 474 -0.68 -7.61 -0.94
CA ILE A 474 0.30 -7.00 -0.03
C ILE A 474 1.62 -6.75 -0.78
N GLY A 475 2.40 -5.76 -0.35
CA GLY A 475 3.72 -5.46 -0.94
C GLY A 475 4.84 -6.37 -0.45
N SER A 476 4.79 -6.77 0.82
CA SER A 476 5.84 -7.62 1.41
C SER A 476 5.34 -8.45 2.58
N LEU A 477 6.05 -9.54 2.87
CA LEU A 477 5.89 -10.38 4.04
C LEU A 477 7.18 -10.36 4.86
N LYS A 478 7.07 -10.08 6.16
CA LYS A 478 8.21 -10.14 7.08
C LYS A 478 7.88 -10.94 8.31
N PHE A 479 8.78 -11.85 8.68
CA PHE A 479 8.72 -12.57 9.94
C PHE A 479 9.97 -12.31 10.78
N ASP A 480 9.77 -12.02 12.06
CA ASP A 480 10.83 -11.86 13.04
C ASP A 480 10.33 -12.28 14.42
N ASN A 481 10.21 -13.59 14.62
CA ASN A 481 9.83 -14.16 15.90
C ASN A 481 10.38 -15.58 16.04
N ALA A 482 10.93 -15.93 17.20
CA ALA A 482 11.36 -17.29 17.48
C ALA A 482 10.18 -18.30 17.48
N ASN A 483 8.96 -17.85 17.79
CA ASN A 483 7.74 -18.65 17.73
C ASN A 483 7.14 -18.64 16.33
N SER A 484 6.61 -19.78 15.90
CA SER A 484 6.05 -19.92 14.55
C SER A 484 4.75 -19.12 14.35
N TYR A 485 4.71 -18.25 13.35
CA TYR A 485 3.48 -17.87 12.67
C TYR A 485 3.13 -18.90 11.59
N THR A 486 1.86 -19.29 11.55
CA THR A 486 1.28 -20.08 10.46
C THR A 486 0.22 -19.26 9.74
N LEU A 487 0.46 -18.90 8.48
CA LEU A 487 -0.54 -18.25 7.63
C LEU A 487 -1.33 -19.33 6.90
N ALA A 488 -2.59 -19.54 7.29
CA ALA A 488 -3.44 -20.63 6.79
C ALA A 488 -4.81 -20.09 6.38
N GLY A 489 -5.57 -20.84 5.59
CA GLY A 489 -6.92 -20.43 5.20
C GLY A 489 -7.19 -20.66 3.72
N THR A 490 -8.42 -20.38 3.30
CA THR A 490 -8.86 -20.55 1.91
C THR A 490 -8.47 -19.38 1.01
N GLY A 491 -8.18 -18.22 1.60
CA GLY A 491 -7.80 -17.02 0.86
C GLY A 491 -6.40 -17.11 0.25
N LYS A 492 -6.17 -16.30 -0.78
CA LYS A 492 -4.88 -16.11 -1.44
C LYS A 492 -4.21 -14.82 -0.97
N LEU A 493 -2.95 -14.91 -0.58
CA LEU A 493 -2.07 -13.75 -0.44
C LEU A 493 -1.37 -13.51 -1.78
N THR A 494 -1.54 -12.34 -2.38
CA THR A 494 -0.85 -11.93 -3.60
C THR A 494 0.21 -10.90 -3.25
N LEU A 495 1.47 -11.20 -3.54
CA LEU A 495 2.57 -10.26 -3.42
C LEU A 495 2.60 -9.36 -4.65
N ASP A 496 2.51 -8.06 -4.45
CA ASP A 496 2.45 -7.08 -5.53
C ASP A 496 2.88 -5.69 -5.06
N THR A 497 3.69 -5.02 -5.87
CA THR A 497 4.26 -3.69 -5.60
C THR A 497 4.17 -2.85 -6.86
N TYR A 498 3.97 -1.54 -6.71
CA TYR A 498 4.00 -0.62 -7.85
C TYR A 498 5.42 -0.49 -8.41
N LEU A 499 6.41 -0.57 -7.53
CA LEU A 499 7.82 -0.34 -7.84
C LEU A 499 8.69 -1.38 -7.14
N GLY A 500 9.76 -1.79 -7.82
CA GLY A 500 10.74 -2.73 -7.27
C GLY A 500 10.21 -4.15 -7.04
N PRO A 501 11.08 -5.06 -6.55
CA PRO A 501 10.71 -6.46 -6.31
C PRO A 501 9.85 -6.62 -5.05
N GLN A 502 8.95 -7.60 -5.09
CA GLN A 502 8.20 -8.01 -3.90
C GLN A 502 9.13 -8.74 -2.92
N GLN A 503 8.94 -8.53 -1.62
CA GLN A 503 9.85 -9.07 -0.61
C GLN A 503 9.18 -10.08 0.34
N ILE A 504 9.89 -11.17 0.59
CA ILE A 504 9.63 -12.09 1.70
C ILE A 504 10.90 -12.12 2.57
N SER A 505 10.79 -11.76 3.84
CA SER A 505 11.92 -11.78 4.77
C SER A 505 11.61 -12.61 6.00
N VAL A 506 12.54 -13.49 6.38
CA VAL A 506 12.51 -14.17 7.67
C VAL A 506 13.82 -13.88 8.39
N LEU A 507 13.74 -13.10 9.46
CA LEU A 507 14.89 -12.68 10.26
C LEU A 507 15.21 -13.65 11.40
N SER A 508 14.20 -14.32 11.94
CA SER A 508 14.34 -15.31 13.00
C SER A 508 13.19 -16.32 12.94
N GLY A 509 13.44 -17.54 13.44
CA GLY A 509 12.42 -18.57 13.62
C GLY A 509 12.12 -19.42 12.38
N SER A 510 11.19 -20.35 12.56
CA SER A 510 10.65 -21.20 11.50
C SER A 510 9.16 -20.95 11.36
N HIS A 511 8.72 -20.59 10.16
CA HIS A 511 7.34 -20.17 9.88
C HIS A 511 6.72 -20.96 8.73
N THR A 512 5.39 -20.93 8.65
CA THR A 512 4.66 -21.67 7.62
C THR A 512 3.62 -20.79 6.92
N ILE A 513 3.54 -20.90 5.60
CA ILE A 513 2.47 -20.38 4.77
C ILE A 513 1.79 -21.58 4.10
N SER A 514 0.61 -21.95 4.61
CA SER A 514 -0.22 -23.00 4.03
C SER A 514 -1.43 -22.44 3.25
N ALA A 515 -1.72 -21.15 3.38
CA ALA A 515 -2.60 -20.42 2.47
C ALA A 515 -1.95 -20.32 1.07
N ARG A 516 -2.75 -20.03 0.04
CA ARG A 516 -2.23 -19.84 -1.32
C ARG A 516 -1.39 -18.56 -1.39
N LEU A 517 -0.26 -18.61 -2.09
CA LEU A 517 0.63 -17.47 -2.25
C LEU A 517 0.85 -17.17 -3.74
N GLY A 518 0.33 -16.05 -4.22
CA GLY A 518 0.70 -15.51 -5.52
C GLY A 518 2.02 -14.75 -5.43
N LEU A 519 3.06 -15.24 -6.09
CA LEU A 519 4.32 -14.51 -6.26
C LEU A 519 4.17 -13.51 -7.41
N GLY A 520 4.64 -12.28 -7.23
CA GLY A 520 4.63 -11.25 -8.26
C GLY A 520 5.66 -11.51 -9.37
N THR A 521 5.88 -10.50 -10.21
CA THR A 521 6.79 -10.61 -11.38
C THR A 521 8.24 -10.88 -10.96
N GLN A 522 8.68 -10.33 -9.83
CA GLN A 522 10.00 -10.55 -9.25
C GLN A 522 9.92 -10.55 -7.72
N THR A 523 9.87 -11.74 -7.13
CA THR A 523 9.90 -11.91 -5.68
C THR A 523 11.31 -12.20 -5.20
N VAL A 524 11.76 -11.49 -4.16
CA VAL A 524 13.01 -11.74 -3.45
C VAL A 524 12.69 -12.31 -2.07
N ALA A 525 13.12 -13.55 -1.81
CA ALA A 525 13.07 -14.17 -0.50
C ALA A 525 14.42 -14.06 0.19
N SER A 526 14.49 -13.50 1.40
CA SER A 526 15.70 -13.40 2.21
C SER A 526 15.50 -14.07 3.56
N ILE A 527 16.17 -15.20 3.77
CA ILE A 527 16.01 -16.03 4.98
C ILE A 527 17.32 -16.03 5.76
N ALA A 528 17.28 -15.58 7.01
CA ALA A 528 18.42 -15.49 7.89
C ALA A 528 18.97 -16.87 8.31
N ALA A 529 20.21 -16.88 8.81
CA ALA A 529 20.85 -18.10 9.29
C ALA A 529 20.03 -18.77 10.40
N GLY A 530 19.90 -20.10 10.33
CA GLY A 530 19.11 -20.87 11.29
C GLY A 530 17.59 -20.66 11.22
N SER A 531 17.11 -19.85 10.27
CA SER A 531 15.69 -19.59 10.06
C SER A 531 15.14 -20.38 8.87
N GLN A 532 13.82 -20.58 8.86
CA GLN A 532 13.14 -21.31 7.80
C GLN A 532 11.77 -20.71 7.45
N LEU A 533 11.43 -20.74 6.17
CA LEU A 533 10.06 -20.54 5.70
C LEU A 533 9.57 -21.79 4.97
N ASN A 534 8.44 -22.36 5.41
CA ASN A 534 7.78 -23.47 4.75
C ASN A 534 6.54 -22.96 4.00
N ILE A 535 6.55 -22.99 2.67
CA ILE A 535 5.40 -22.66 1.83
C ILE A 535 4.78 -23.97 1.35
N THR A 536 3.76 -24.41 2.07
CA THR A 536 3.05 -25.69 1.82
C THR A 536 1.79 -25.49 0.99
N GLY A 537 1.30 -24.25 0.89
CA GLY A 537 0.24 -23.88 -0.05
C GLY A 537 0.78 -23.69 -1.47
N ASP A 538 -0.12 -23.69 -2.45
CA ASP A 538 0.24 -23.43 -3.85
C ASP A 538 0.92 -22.06 -4.01
N SER A 539 2.13 -22.06 -4.57
CA SER A 539 2.96 -20.89 -4.84
C SER A 539 3.33 -20.72 -6.31
N THR A 540 2.50 -21.26 -7.23
CA THR A 540 2.76 -21.23 -8.68
C THR A 540 2.73 -19.80 -9.23
N SER A 541 3.77 -19.40 -9.96
CA SER A 541 3.84 -18.10 -10.66
C SER A 541 4.55 -18.25 -12.02
N PRO A 542 3.87 -18.77 -13.05
CA PRO A 542 4.51 -19.20 -14.31
C PRO A 542 5.22 -18.07 -15.06
N THR A 543 4.82 -16.82 -14.83
CA THR A 543 5.42 -15.61 -15.41
C THR A 543 6.37 -14.90 -14.45
N GLY A 544 6.31 -15.21 -13.15
CA GLY A 544 7.11 -14.57 -12.11
C GLY A 544 8.47 -15.22 -11.90
N SER A 545 9.35 -14.49 -11.23
CA SER A 545 10.68 -14.96 -10.83
C SER A 545 10.80 -14.98 -9.31
N LEU A 546 11.53 -15.96 -8.77
CA LEU A 546 11.92 -16.00 -7.36
C LEU A 546 13.44 -15.96 -7.26
N ARG A 547 13.95 -15.02 -6.47
CA ARG A 547 15.35 -14.96 -6.07
C ARG A 547 15.48 -15.22 -4.57
N MET A 548 16.18 -16.29 -4.20
CA MET A 548 16.52 -16.62 -2.82
C MET A 548 17.86 -16.00 -2.43
N LEU A 549 17.86 -15.31 -1.29
CA LEU A 549 18.98 -14.68 -0.61
C LEU A 549 19.09 -15.18 0.84
N GLY A 550 20.22 -14.91 1.47
CA GLY A 550 20.47 -15.27 2.86
C GLY A 550 20.80 -16.76 3.05
N PRO A 551 21.40 -17.15 4.19
CA PRO A 551 21.89 -18.50 4.39
C PRO A 551 20.85 -19.51 4.94
N GLY A 552 19.60 -19.08 5.16
CA GLY A 552 18.53 -19.92 5.71
C GLY A 552 17.89 -20.87 4.70
N THR A 553 16.77 -21.49 5.09
CA THR A 553 16.03 -22.45 4.25
C THR A 553 14.68 -21.89 3.81
N LEU A 554 14.41 -21.92 2.50
CA LEU A 554 13.08 -21.77 1.92
C LEU A 554 12.60 -23.14 1.45
N ALA A 555 11.59 -23.71 2.10
CA ALA A 555 10.97 -24.96 1.67
C ALA A 555 9.68 -24.68 0.90
N LEU A 556 9.51 -25.26 -0.27
CA LEU A 556 8.38 -25.07 -1.17
C LEU A 556 7.67 -26.39 -1.43
N GLN A 557 6.35 -26.38 -1.57
CA GLN A 557 5.61 -27.54 -2.08
C GLN A 557 6.10 -27.95 -3.48
N HIS A 558 6.36 -26.95 -4.33
CA HIS A 558 6.94 -27.10 -5.66
C HIS A 558 7.54 -25.76 -6.11
N ALA A 559 8.55 -25.80 -6.98
CA ALA A 559 9.04 -24.62 -7.68
C ALA A 559 8.44 -24.55 -9.09
N ARG A 560 7.41 -23.74 -9.29
CA ARG A 560 6.71 -23.56 -10.58
C ARG A 560 6.68 -22.09 -10.96
N MET A 561 7.70 -21.65 -11.69
CA MET A 561 7.92 -20.23 -11.98
C MET A 561 8.76 -20.03 -13.22
N LYS A 562 8.85 -18.80 -13.75
CA LYS A 562 9.71 -18.50 -14.90
C LYS A 562 11.17 -18.72 -14.54
N ASN A 563 11.66 -17.97 -13.56
CA ASN A 563 13.07 -18.04 -13.14
C ASN A 563 13.15 -18.38 -11.65
N LEU A 564 13.99 -19.35 -11.30
CA LEU A 564 14.42 -19.61 -9.94
C LEU A 564 15.91 -19.31 -9.83
N ASP A 565 16.26 -18.29 -9.06
CA ASP A 565 17.64 -17.90 -8.76
C ASP A 565 17.95 -18.14 -7.28
N ILE A 566 18.90 -19.01 -7.00
CA ILE A 566 19.33 -19.38 -5.65
C ILE A 566 20.72 -18.79 -5.43
N ALA A 567 20.75 -17.55 -4.96
CA ALA A 567 21.98 -16.81 -4.71
C ALA A 567 22.56 -17.04 -3.30
N GLY A 568 21.78 -17.64 -2.39
CA GLY A 568 22.24 -18.06 -1.08
C GLY A 568 21.29 -19.07 -0.44
N GLY A 569 21.77 -19.74 0.61
CA GLY A 569 20.95 -20.62 1.45
C GLY A 569 20.49 -21.88 0.73
N ILE A 570 19.36 -22.44 1.18
CA ILE A 570 18.78 -23.67 0.63
C ILE A 570 17.36 -23.39 0.15
N VAL A 571 17.06 -23.69 -1.11
CA VAL A 571 15.69 -23.91 -1.56
C VAL A 571 15.43 -25.40 -1.55
N ARG A 572 14.47 -25.86 -0.74
CA ARG A 572 14.10 -27.27 -0.60
C ARG A 572 12.72 -27.52 -1.18
N ILE A 573 12.54 -28.59 -1.94
CA ILE A 573 11.20 -29.10 -2.22
C ILE A 573 10.76 -30.00 -1.07
N ILE A 574 9.55 -29.78 -0.56
CA ILE A 574 9.02 -30.52 0.58
C ILE A 574 8.76 -31.97 0.20
N THR A 575 9.24 -32.90 1.02
CA THR A 575 9.09 -34.35 0.80
C THR A 575 7.63 -34.80 0.75
N GLY A 576 7.37 -35.87 0.00
CA GLY A 576 6.08 -36.58 0.06
C GLY A 576 4.97 -35.92 -0.74
N GLY A 577 5.26 -34.93 -1.59
CA GLY A 577 4.25 -34.33 -2.46
C GLY A 577 3.90 -35.15 -3.71
N GLY A 578 4.52 -36.30 -3.94
CA GLY A 578 4.32 -37.11 -5.15
C GLY A 578 4.53 -36.29 -6.42
N THR A 579 3.71 -36.54 -7.45
CA THR A 579 3.73 -35.75 -8.71
C THR A 579 3.33 -34.29 -8.53
N ALA A 580 2.58 -33.95 -7.46
CA ALA A 580 2.22 -32.56 -7.18
C ALA A 580 3.44 -31.71 -6.77
N SER A 581 4.52 -32.33 -6.29
CA SER A 581 5.78 -31.63 -5.95
C SER A 581 6.72 -31.39 -7.14
N THR A 582 6.41 -31.94 -8.32
CA THR A 582 7.25 -31.75 -9.51
C THR A 582 7.33 -30.26 -9.86
N GLY A 583 8.55 -29.73 -9.77
CA GLY A 583 8.90 -28.37 -10.16
C GLY A 583 9.08 -28.24 -11.65
N ARG A 584 8.85 -27.04 -12.17
CA ARG A 584 9.04 -26.65 -13.55
C ARG A 584 9.46 -25.19 -13.61
N VAL A 585 10.66 -24.94 -14.12
CA VAL A 585 11.20 -23.58 -14.30
C VAL A 585 11.70 -23.38 -15.71
N GLN A 586 11.65 -22.16 -16.23
CA GLN A 586 12.27 -21.83 -17.51
C GLN A 586 13.79 -21.63 -17.37
N SER A 587 14.21 -21.07 -16.23
CA SER A 587 15.62 -20.89 -15.87
C SER A 587 15.86 -21.27 -14.41
N LEU A 588 16.94 -22.00 -14.17
CA LEU A 588 17.48 -22.31 -12.84
C LEU A 588 18.90 -21.75 -12.74
N LEU A 589 19.11 -20.77 -11.87
CA LEU A 589 20.41 -20.18 -11.58
C LEU A 589 20.84 -20.50 -10.15
N LEU A 590 22.07 -20.96 -9.98
CA LEU A 590 22.67 -21.32 -8.69
C LEU A 590 23.93 -20.45 -8.51
N SER A 591 23.73 -19.21 -8.08
CA SER A 591 24.81 -18.22 -7.98
C SER A 591 25.52 -18.23 -6.61
N GLY A 592 24.98 -18.96 -5.63
CA GLY A 592 25.62 -19.11 -4.31
C GLY A 592 24.89 -19.98 -3.29
N GLY A 593 23.75 -20.60 -3.63
CA GLY A 593 23.02 -21.50 -2.74
C GLY A 593 22.75 -22.88 -3.34
N THR A 594 21.91 -23.64 -2.65
CA THR A 594 21.63 -25.05 -2.94
C THR A 594 20.15 -25.29 -3.24
N LEU A 595 19.87 -26.05 -4.30
CA LEU A 595 18.59 -26.70 -4.52
C LEU A 595 18.61 -28.10 -3.92
N ASP A 596 17.75 -28.35 -2.94
CA ASP A 596 17.50 -29.67 -2.36
C ASP A 596 16.19 -30.23 -2.91
N LEU A 597 16.29 -31.22 -3.80
CA LEU A 597 15.14 -31.86 -4.44
C LEU A 597 14.37 -32.78 -3.51
N ALA A 598 14.95 -33.21 -2.39
CA ALA A 598 14.39 -34.25 -1.53
C ALA A 598 13.93 -35.49 -2.34
N ASP A 599 12.64 -35.83 -2.38
CA ASP A 599 12.07 -36.91 -3.21
C ASP A 599 11.36 -36.40 -4.50
N SER A 600 11.45 -35.11 -4.77
CA SER A 600 10.78 -34.44 -5.89
C SER A 600 11.61 -34.46 -7.17
N LYS A 601 10.99 -33.90 -8.22
CA LYS A 601 11.50 -33.84 -9.59
C LYS A 601 11.51 -32.40 -10.06
N MET A 602 12.41 -32.07 -10.97
CA MET A 602 12.52 -30.74 -11.56
C MET A 602 12.60 -30.85 -13.08
N ILE A 603 11.85 -29.99 -13.77
CA ILE A 603 11.97 -29.74 -15.20
C ILE A 603 12.57 -28.34 -15.38
N VAL A 604 13.67 -28.23 -16.12
CA VAL A 604 14.20 -26.95 -16.61
C VAL A 604 13.87 -26.84 -18.10
N ASP A 605 12.80 -26.12 -18.40
CA ASP A 605 12.27 -25.87 -19.75
C ASP A 605 12.96 -24.66 -20.38
N TYR A 606 14.14 -24.90 -20.95
CA TYR A 606 15.05 -23.84 -21.34
C TYR A 606 14.69 -23.23 -22.70
N THR A 607 15.15 -22.00 -22.92
CA THR A 607 15.19 -21.39 -24.26
C THR A 607 16.62 -21.17 -24.69
N GLY A 608 16.95 -21.48 -25.94
CA GLY A 608 18.31 -21.32 -26.46
C GLY A 608 19.19 -22.54 -26.18
N ALA A 609 20.40 -22.32 -25.68
CA ALA A 609 21.35 -23.40 -25.40
C ALA A 609 20.91 -24.23 -24.19
N SER A 610 21.09 -25.55 -24.28
CA SER A 610 20.79 -26.44 -23.16
C SER A 610 21.66 -26.14 -21.92
N PRO A 611 21.07 -26.11 -20.72
CA PRO A 611 21.78 -25.97 -19.46
C PRO A 611 22.31 -27.31 -18.91
N LEU A 612 22.23 -28.43 -19.65
CA LEU A 612 22.60 -29.77 -19.14
C LEU A 612 24.00 -29.82 -18.49
N ALA A 613 25.00 -29.21 -19.14
CA ALA A 613 26.38 -29.21 -18.63
C ALA A 613 26.55 -28.35 -17.36
N SER A 614 25.84 -27.21 -17.25
CA SER A 614 25.91 -26.37 -16.05
C SER A 614 25.15 -27.01 -14.88
N LEU A 615 24.02 -27.68 -15.16
CA LEU A 615 23.27 -28.46 -14.17
C LEU A 615 24.10 -29.64 -13.65
N ARG A 616 24.83 -30.34 -14.53
CA ARG A 616 25.80 -31.38 -14.11
C ARG A 616 26.86 -30.82 -13.16
N ALA A 617 27.48 -29.69 -13.50
CA ALA A 617 28.47 -29.06 -12.63
C ALA A 617 27.87 -28.67 -11.25
N ALA A 618 26.62 -28.22 -11.24
CA ALA A 618 25.89 -27.92 -10.01
C ALA A 618 25.60 -29.17 -9.16
N ILE A 619 25.29 -30.32 -9.78
CA ILE A 619 25.13 -31.60 -9.08
C ILE A 619 26.47 -32.04 -8.46
N ILE A 620 27.57 -31.99 -9.22
CA ILE A 620 28.90 -32.41 -8.75
C ILE A 620 29.38 -31.58 -7.57
N SER A 621 29.13 -30.26 -7.60
CA SER A 621 29.48 -29.36 -6.50
C SER A 621 28.56 -29.47 -5.29
N GLY A 622 27.45 -30.21 -5.38
CA GLY A 622 26.43 -30.30 -4.34
C GLY A 622 25.47 -29.11 -4.29
N ALA A 623 25.56 -28.18 -5.25
CA ALA A 623 24.60 -27.08 -5.39
C ALA A 623 23.21 -27.57 -5.83
N ILE A 624 23.12 -28.71 -6.51
CA ILE A 624 21.88 -29.48 -6.65
C ILE A 624 22.06 -30.80 -5.91
N THR A 625 21.18 -31.11 -4.97
CA THR A 625 21.29 -32.29 -4.11
C THR A 625 19.94 -32.84 -3.73
N SER A 626 19.95 -33.90 -2.93
CA SER A 626 18.79 -34.37 -2.17
C SER A 626 19.25 -34.71 -0.74
N ASN A 627 18.53 -34.25 0.28
CA ASN A 627 18.76 -34.67 1.66
C ASN A 627 18.42 -36.16 1.92
N LEU A 628 17.87 -36.86 0.92
CA LEU A 628 17.55 -38.29 0.98
C LEU A 628 18.58 -39.17 0.24
N LEU A 629 19.71 -38.59 -0.19
CA LEU A 629 20.81 -39.36 -0.76
C LEU A 629 21.36 -40.37 0.26
N SER A 630 21.63 -41.57 -0.23
CA SER A 630 22.23 -42.69 0.50
C SER A 630 23.16 -43.44 -0.46
N PRO A 631 24.04 -44.34 0.01
CA PRO A 631 24.79 -45.22 -0.91
C PRO A 631 23.85 -45.88 -1.91
N GLY A 632 24.21 -45.85 -3.20
CA GLY A 632 23.38 -46.35 -4.31
C GLY A 632 22.36 -45.35 -4.87
N ARG A 633 22.20 -44.15 -4.29
CA ARG A 633 21.35 -43.07 -4.83
C ARG A 633 22.18 -41.86 -5.26
N ALA A 634 21.71 -41.17 -6.30
CA ALA A 634 22.31 -39.94 -6.80
C ALA A 634 21.22 -39.02 -7.39
N VAL A 635 21.61 -37.84 -7.85
CA VAL A 635 20.75 -36.98 -8.66
C VAL A 635 20.99 -37.31 -10.13
N GLY A 636 20.02 -37.95 -10.76
CA GLY A 636 20.02 -38.22 -12.18
C GLY A 636 19.53 -37.03 -12.98
N TYR A 637 20.07 -36.86 -14.19
CA TYR A 637 19.69 -35.77 -15.09
C TYR A 637 19.73 -36.23 -16.57
N ALA A 638 18.86 -35.68 -17.41
CA ALA A 638 18.82 -36.02 -18.84
C ALA A 638 18.13 -34.93 -19.65
N GLU A 639 18.47 -34.82 -20.94
CA GLU A 639 17.57 -34.16 -21.89
C GLU A 639 16.30 -34.99 -22.04
N ALA A 640 15.14 -34.32 -22.10
CA ALA A 640 13.87 -35.01 -22.31
C ALA A 640 13.86 -35.80 -23.63
N ASN A 641 14.52 -35.29 -24.70
CA ASN A 641 14.65 -36.01 -25.97
C ASN A 641 15.42 -37.34 -25.85
N ASP A 642 16.28 -37.48 -24.85
CA ASP A 642 17.13 -38.68 -24.69
C ASP A 642 16.41 -39.82 -23.95
N VAL A 643 15.36 -39.49 -23.18
CA VAL A 643 14.71 -40.42 -22.24
C VAL A 643 13.20 -40.52 -22.41
N LEU A 644 12.56 -39.58 -23.11
CA LEU A 644 11.11 -39.58 -23.36
C LEU A 644 10.80 -39.70 -24.86
N THR A 645 9.64 -40.31 -25.17
CA THR A 645 9.13 -40.42 -26.54
C THR A 645 7.80 -39.68 -26.69
N GLY A 646 7.53 -39.13 -27.87
CA GLY A 646 6.25 -38.46 -28.17
C GLY A 646 6.11 -37.08 -27.51
N LEU A 647 7.21 -36.31 -27.47
CA LEU A 647 7.24 -34.96 -26.90
C LEU A 647 6.37 -33.98 -27.72
N PRO A 648 5.69 -33.00 -27.06
CA PRO A 648 5.61 -32.81 -25.61
C PRO A 648 4.77 -33.89 -24.92
N THR A 649 5.19 -34.34 -23.74
CA THR A 649 4.50 -35.38 -22.95
C THR A 649 4.51 -35.06 -21.46
N SER A 650 3.71 -35.78 -20.68
CA SER A 650 3.70 -35.64 -19.21
C SER A 650 4.84 -36.43 -18.57
N TRP A 651 5.62 -35.76 -17.72
CA TRP A 651 6.65 -36.35 -16.88
C TRP A 651 6.38 -35.97 -15.42
N HIS A 652 6.06 -36.98 -14.59
CA HIS A 652 5.64 -36.81 -13.19
C HIS A 652 4.59 -35.70 -12.97
N GLY A 653 3.59 -35.60 -13.85
CA GLY A 653 2.47 -34.68 -13.72
C GLY A 653 2.72 -33.26 -14.25
N GLN A 654 3.87 -32.99 -14.86
CA GLN A 654 4.17 -31.72 -15.55
C GLN A 654 4.54 -31.99 -17.01
N THR A 655 4.35 -31.02 -17.90
CA THR A 655 4.72 -31.18 -19.31
C THR A 655 6.22 -30.96 -19.51
N ALA A 656 6.87 -31.92 -20.15
CA ALA A 656 8.22 -31.82 -20.71
C ALA A 656 8.13 -31.85 -22.23
N ASP A 657 9.00 -31.10 -22.89
CA ASP A 657 9.12 -31.02 -24.35
C ASP A 657 10.57 -31.22 -24.80
N GLY A 658 10.84 -31.00 -26.09
CA GLY A 658 12.18 -31.17 -26.67
C GLY A 658 13.22 -30.15 -26.19
N THR A 659 12.85 -29.18 -25.36
CA THR A 659 13.73 -28.17 -24.76
C THR A 659 13.70 -28.24 -23.24
N SER A 660 13.54 -29.45 -22.69
CA SER A 660 13.45 -29.69 -21.26
C SER A 660 14.62 -30.56 -20.76
N VAL A 661 15.32 -30.10 -19.72
CA VAL A 661 16.21 -30.96 -18.91
C VAL A 661 15.44 -31.47 -17.70
N LEU A 662 15.52 -32.77 -17.45
CA LEU A 662 14.85 -33.45 -16.35
C LEU A 662 15.86 -33.74 -15.24
N LEU A 663 15.49 -33.49 -13.97
CA LEU A 663 16.29 -33.84 -12.80
C LEU A 663 15.43 -34.57 -11.77
N ARG A 664 15.98 -35.63 -11.18
CA ARG A 664 15.37 -36.32 -10.04
C ARG A 664 16.41 -37.00 -9.17
N MET A 665 16.09 -37.18 -7.89
CA MET A 665 16.78 -38.21 -7.11
C MET A 665 16.41 -39.60 -7.65
N THR A 666 17.42 -40.42 -7.91
CA THR A 666 17.26 -41.77 -8.45
C THR A 666 18.36 -42.74 -7.99
N LEU A 667 18.29 -44.00 -8.42
CA LEU A 667 19.32 -45.02 -8.19
C LEU A 667 20.50 -44.83 -9.15
N ALA A 668 21.72 -45.01 -8.66
CA ALA A 668 22.89 -45.03 -9.53
C ALA A 668 22.79 -46.23 -10.48
N GLY A 669 22.70 -45.98 -11.78
CA GLY A 669 22.34 -46.99 -12.77
C GLY A 669 21.05 -46.72 -13.54
N ASP A 670 20.17 -45.83 -13.05
CA ASP A 670 18.88 -45.50 -13.70
C ASP A 670 19.11 -44.39 -14.74
N ALA A 671 19.64 -44.76 -15.90
CA ALA A 671 20.02 -43.83 -16.95
C ALA A 671 18.79 -43.09 -17.51
N ASP A 672 17.66 -43.78 -17.65
CA ASP A 672 16.45 -43.25 -18.30
C ASP A 672 15.48 -42.53 -17.35
N LEU A 673 15.87 -42.38 -16.07
CA LEU A 673 15.10 -41.69 -15.04
C LEU A 673 13.72 -42.30 -14.78
N THR A 674 13.51 -43.58 -15.09
CA THR A 674 12.27 -44.30 -14.77
C THR A 674 12.15 -44.60 -13.28
N GLY A 675 13.25 -44.54 -12.54
CA GLY A 675 13.34 -44.91 -11.14
C GLY A 675 13.57 -46.40 -10.91
N THR A 676 13.91 -47.16 -11.97
CA THR A 676 14.20 -48.60 -11.90
C THR A 676 15.41 -48.94 -12.75
N VAL A 677 16.45 -49.50 -12.13
CA VAL A 677 17.66 -49.93 -12.87
C VAL A 677 17.41 -51.27 -13.54
N ASN A 678 17.43 -51.30 -14.87
CA ASN A 678 17.10 -52.50 -15.65
C ASN A 678 17.98 -52.66 -16.91
N ILE A 679 17.59 -53.57 -17.80
CA ILE A 679 18.38 -53.91 -19.01
C ILE A 679 18.46 -52.74 -20.02
N ALA A 680 17.45 -51.86 -20.06
CA ALA A 680 17.46 -50.67 -20.89
C ALA A 680 18.58 -49.71 -20.48
N ASP A 681 18.80 -49.53 -19.17
CA ASP A 681 19.89 -48.71 -18.66
C ASP A 681 21.26 -49.30 -18.99
N PHE A 682 21.40 -50.61 -18.85
CA PHE A 682 22.62 -51.31 -19.23
C PHE A 682 22.92 -51.13 -20.73
N ALA A 683 21.91 -51.20 -21.59
CA ALA A 683 22.08 -50.99 -23.02
C ALA A 683 22.60 -49.57 -23.34
N ARG A 684 22.15 -48.55 -22.60
CA ARG A 684 22.61 -47.16 -22.74
C ARG A 684 24.04 -46.98 -22.24
N LEU A 685 24.41 -47.62 -21.13
CA LEU A 685 25.80 -47.66 -20.66
C LEU A 685 26.71 -48.37 -21.68
N ALA A 686 26.30 -49.54 -22.16
CA ALA A 686 27.11 -50.37 -23.04
C ALA A 686 27.38 -49.71 -24.40
N SER A 687 26.42 -48.97 -24.96
CA SER A 687 26.59 -48.26 -26.23
C SER A 687 27.55 -47.06 -26.14
N ASN A 688 27.83 -46.57 -24.93
CA ASN A 688 28.67 -45.40 -24.67
C ASN A 688 29.95 -45.74 -23.89
N PHE A 689 30.30 -47.02 -23.75
CA PHE A 689 31.45 -47.45 -22.96
C PHE A 689 32.77 -46.86 -23.48
N ASN A 690 33.60 -46.33 -22.58
CA ASN A 690 34.84 -45.59 -22.82
C ASN A 690 34.66 -44.30 -23.66
N GLN A 691 33.49 -43.65 -23.60
CA GLN A 691 33.21 -42.39 -24.29
C GLN A 691 32.86 -41.28 -23.28
N ALA A 692 33.07 -40.03 -23.70
CA ALA A 692 32.57 -38.87 -22.96
C ALA A 692 31.05 -38.96 -22.85
N SER A 693 30.52 -38.73 -21.66
CA SER A 693 29.16 -39.15 -21.33
C SER A 693 28.50 -38.23 -20.30
N PHE A 694 27.17 -38.26 -20.31
CA PHE A 694 26.30 -37.73 -19.26
C PHE A 694 25.59 -38.88 -18.54
N TRP A 695 24.79 -38.55 -17.52
CA TRP A 695 24.02 -39.54 -16.78
C TRP A 695 23.13 -40.41 -17.69
N SER A 696 22.45 -39.80 -18.66
CA SER A 696 21.61 -40.48 -19.65
C SER A 696 22.37 -41.48 -20.53
N THR A 697 23.69 -41.34 -20.66
CA THR A 697 24.54 -42.24 -21.45
C THR A 697 25.44 -43.12 -20.58
N GLY A 698 25.18 -43.19 -19.27
CA GLY A 698 25.80 -44.15 -18.35
C GLY A 698 26.94 -43.62 -17.47
N ASP A 699 27.15 -42.30 -17.36
CA ASP A 699 28.05 -41.69 -16.36
C ASP A 699 27.30 -41.50 -15.01
N PHE A 700 27.35 -42.53 -14.15
CA PHE A 700 26.61 -42.59 -12.88
C PHE A 700 27.41 -42.09 -11.68
N ASN A 701 28.73 -41.88 -11.82
CA ASN A 701 29.59 -41.28 -10.80
C ASN A 701 29.92 -39.80 -11.08
N HIS A 702 29.47 -39.26 -12.22
CA HIS A 702 29.69 -37.90 -12.68
C HIS A 702 31.17 -37.56 -12.97
N ASP A 703 31.98 -38.54 -13.38
CA ASP A 703 33.39 -38.33 -13.76
C ASP A 703 33.58 -37.90 -15.23
N GLY A 704 32.53 -38.04 -16.04
CA GLY A 704 32.44 -37.56 -17.42
C GLY A 704 32.74 -38.63 -18.47
N VAL A 705 32.99 -39.87 -18.05
CA VAL A 705 33.28 -41.00 -18.96
C VAL A 705 32.57 -42.25 -18.49
N THR A 706 31.75 -42.85 -19.35
CA THR A 706 31.11 -44.14 -19.03
C THR A 706 32.16 -45.26 -19.01
N ASN A 707 32.41 -45.88 -17.85
CA ASN A 707 33.43 -46.90 -17.68
C ASN A 707 33.03 -48.03 -16.70
N ILE A 708 34.01 -48.83 -16.26
CA ILE A 708 33.77 -49.98 -15.36
C ILE A 708 33.28 -49.56 -13.97
N SER A 709 33.60 -48.33 -13.54
CA SER A 709 33.12 -47.75 -12.28
C SER A 709 31.61 -47.53 -12.33
N ASP A 710 31.09 -47.02 -13.46
CA ASP A 710 29.66 -46.85 -13.68
C ASP A 710 28.93 -48.18 -13.80
N PHE A 711 29.53 -49.16 -14.49
CA PHE A 711 28.98 -50.51 -14.54
C PHE A 711 28.85 -51.11 -13.14
N SER A 712 29.82 -50.87 -12.26
CA SER A 712 29.77 -51.34 -10.87
C SER A 712 28.63 -50.70 -10.09
N LEU A 713 28.36 -49.40 -10.31
CA LEU A 713 27.21 -48.70 -9.72
C LEU A 713 25.88 -49.26 -10.23
N LEU A 714 25.73 -49.42 -11.55
CA LEU A 714 24.54 -50.01 -12.16
C LEU A 714 24.31 -51.44 -11.64
N ALA A 715 25.34 -52.28 -11.64
CA ALA A 715 25.25 -53.66 -11.19
C ALA A 715 24.82 -53.77 -9.72
N SER A 716 25.29 -52.84 -8.87
CA SER A 716 24.91 -52.81 -7.44
C SER A 716 23.43 -52.49 -7.21
N ASN A 717 22.78 -51.81 -8.15
CA ASN A 717 21.37 -51.43 -8.08
C ASN A 717 20.49 -52.19 -9.08
N PHE A 718 21.01 -53.15 -9.82
CA PHE A 718 20.26 -53.84 -10.88
C PHE A 718 19.00 -54.52 -10.35
N ASN A 719 17.89 -54.32 -11.05
CA ASN A 719 16.55 -54.79 -10.68
C ASN A 719 16.01 -54.20 -9.36
N GLN A 720 16.55 -53.07 -8.91
CA GLN A 720 16.00 -52.27 -7.82
C GLN A 720 15.17 -51.11 -8.36
N SER A 721 14.17 -50.69 -7.58
CA SER A 721 13.30 -49.56 -7.90
C SER A 721 13.18 -48.61 -6.71
N LEU A 722 13.03 -47.32 -6.99
CA LEU A 722 12.59 -46.37 -5.98
C LEU A 722 11.14 -46.65 -5.54
N PRO A 723 10.77 -46.28 -4.31
CA PRO A 723 9.37 -46.27 -3.89
C PRO A 723 8.51 -45.46 -4.86
N ALA A 724 7.26 -45.88 -5.06
CA ALA A 724 6.32 -45.16 -5.91
C ALA A 724 6.06 -43.74 -5.37
N ASP A 725 5.84 -42.80 -6.30
CA ASP A 725 5.58 -41.38 -6.03
C ASP A 725 4.15 -41.13 -5.49
N ALA A 726 3.80 -41.78 -4.38
CA ALA A 726 2.53 -41.55 -3.71
C ALA A 726 2.58 -40.26 -2.90
N ALA A 727 1.56 -39.42 -3.05
CA ALA A 727 1.36 -38.27 -2.16
C ALA A 727 1.15 -38.75 -0.73
N ARG A 728 1.91 -38.20 0.21
CA ARG A 728 1.74 -38.39 1.65
C ARG A 728 0.99 -37.17 2.22
N PRO A 729 0.06 -37.33 3.18
CA PRO A 729 -0.65 -36.21 3.77
C PRO A 729 0.34 -35.18 4.35
N ALA A 730 0.16 -33.90 4.01
CA ALA A 730 1.02 -32.78 4.40
C ALA A 730 0.98 -32.41 5.91
N GLY A 731 0.55 -33.33 6.78
CA GLY A 731 0.31 -33.10 8.21
C GLY A 731 1.48 -33.40 9.14
N ASP A 732 2.63 -33.81 8.61
CA ASP A 732 3.76 -34.35 9.41
C ASP A 732 5.10 -33.67 9.10
N ALA A 733 5.06 -32.39 8.72
CA ALA A 733 6.23 -31.53 8.90
C ALA A 733 6.44 -31.46 10.42
N THR A 734 7.36 -32.28 10.93
CA THR A 734 7.71 -32.42 12.34
C THR A 734 7.69 -31.06 13.02
N VAL A 735 6.59 -30.79 13.73
CA VAL A 735 6.53 -29.80 14.78
C VAL A 735 7.68 -30.17 15.72
N PRO A 736 8.64 -29.28 16.02
CA PRO A 736 9.58 -29.55 17.09
C PRO A 736 8.75 -29.82 18.34
N GLU A 737 8.76 -31.07 18.80
CA GLU A 737 8.05 -31.44 20.02
C GLU A 737 8.53 -30.51 21.13
N PRO A 738 7.62 -29.85 21.89
CA PRO A 738 8.03 -29.13 23.08
C PRO A 738 8.80 -30.10 23.98
N GLY A 739 9.98 -29.70 24.46
CA GLY A 739 10.86 -30.51 25.31
C GLY A 739 10.26 -30.96 26.65
N THR A 740 8.94 -30.91 26.84
CA THR A 740 8.21 -31.36 28.02
C THR A 740 8.04 -32.88 28.10
N ALA A 741 8.13 -33.62 26.98
CA ALA A 741 8.02 -35.08 27.00
C ALA A 741 9.22 -35.78 27.66
N ALA A 742 10.42 -35.17 27.58
CA ALA A 742 11.63 -35.67 28.25
C ALA A 742 11.60 -35.47 29.78
N LEU A 743 10.84 -34.50 30.30
CA LEU A 743 10.73 -34.24 31.73
C LEU A 743 9.75 -35.17 32.45
N LEU A 744 8.75 -35.73 31.75
CA LEU A 744 7.80 -36.65 32.35
C LEU A 744 8.38 -38.07 32.51
N LEU A 745 9.29 -38.49 31.62
CA LEU A 745 9.99 -39.78 31.73
C LEU A 745 11.06 -39.80 32.84
N VAL A 746 11.71 -38.67 33.14
CA VAL A 746 12.67 -38.57 34.28
C VAL A 746 11.94 -38.48 35.63
N ALA A 747 10.73 -37.92 35.68
CA ALA A 747 9.90 -37.92 36.88
C ALA A 747 9.33 -39.30 37.23
N LEU A 748 9.00 -40.12 36.22
CA LEU A 748 8.48 -41.48 36.42
C LEU A 748 9.57 -42.51 36.77
N MET A 749 10.83 -42.31 36.35
CA MET A 749 11.93 -43.22 36.73
C MET A 749 12.53 -42.97 38.12
N ASN A 750 12.19 -41.85 38.79
CA ASN A 750 12.64 -41.55 40.15
C ASN A 750 11.59 -41.88 41.25
N GLY A 751 10.39 -42.34 40.86
CA GLY A 751 9.31 -42.69 41.80
C GLY A 751 9.42 -44.06 42.47
N ASP A 752 10.15 -45.01 41.89
CA ASP A 752 10.17 -46.42 42.35
C ASP A 752 11.37 -46.81 43.23
N ARG A 753 12.01 -45.83 43.89
CA ARG A 753 13.01 -46.10 44.94
C ARG A 753 12.66 -45.43 46.28
N ARG A 754 11.42 -45.61 46.75
CA ARG A 754 11.10 -45.56 48.20
C ARG A 754 9.91 -46.46 48.54
N ARG A 755 10.19 -47.72 48.86
CA ARG A 755 9.63 -48.46 50.00
C ARG A 755 10.41 -49.75 50.21
#